data_AF-A0A2U2J9Z8-F1
#
_entry.id   AF-A0A2U2J9Z8-F1
#
_cell.length_a   1.000
_cell.length_b   1.000
_cell.length_c   1.000
_cell.angle_alpha   90.00
_cell.angle_beta   90.00
_cell.angle_gamma   90.00
#
_symmetry.space_group_name_H-M   'P 1'
#
loop_
_entity.id
_entity.type
_entity.pdbx_description
1 polymer ?
#
loop_
_entity_poly.entity_id
_entity_poly.type
_entity_poly.pdbx_seq_one_letter_code
_entity_poly.pdbx_strand_id
1 'polypeptide(L)'
;MFSTIFKQELKYWFNKPAFYIYLSIFLLLSFGISSASAGIWDNSTGTVGSSRIVNSPLGVYGLMNLLTVFIFFLFPSIVGVSIYRDFKSEMHTILYSYPFTKTNYLFAKFFSAIVVVSLIVLSIALGMIVGFRFPGTNPDIVGSFNIITYLQTYLLFILPNVLLFGAIVFAVVTFTRNIAAGFIAVIILMFVQGVIESVLSKPEQAGLLAVLDPFGAAASNYYTKYWTMSEQNELQIPIKEMIFYNRLLWLTISSIIFGLVYKFFAFSQNAISISFRKNKAERVTKSNFSGITRISLPKVSYNFSLFQNLKTTWKLSNIDFKYIFKSWPFISIVLVGLLLLLVALFNRGELFGTKTLPVTWQMLGGGRVFGRLAINVCTFLYAGMLVHRAGISRINHLVDSTPIPNWTLLLSKVIALVKMQLVLLSVIMVSGILFQVYKGYYNFEIGHYITELFFLDLLNLFVWALLSIFLQTLLRNPYLGLFILLVIAIGTPFLTLAGIEQDILKFNEGPRYSYSDMNGYGVLLPYLSYKMYWILCGLALLVVSFLFWVRGIPNSFAERIAIAKSRFKGFAAVSFVVFSLAFLGLGFSIYQETGTKNKRTSSKEQELQRVKWEKTYKKYESYAQPRIIAVKTDVNIFPKERMYDATAKYTMVNKTNKVIDSIFLNHNSLKSTFEFNKPNTLVLQDTIQHFDIYHFEKPILPGDTLELAISVKSKKNSSYRRRSPIRENGTFINNFQMFPSLGYSSQGELTDNKTRKKYDLPPNDLRPHPSDSTALGDTYISKDADWIDFEATVSTSKDQIAIAPGYLQKEWSENNRKYFHYKMDSKILNFYAFNSARYEVKKEMWNGISLEIYYHKGHQYNLDRMMKGMKASLDYNAKNFSPYQHKQARIIEFPRTAGSFAQSFPNTIPFSEGVGFIADVDESNNDGVDYPFAITVHEVAHQWWAHQVIGADVLGATMLSESLSEYVALKVLEHQHGKEKMRKFLKDALDGYLLQRTLETKREKPLMYNDGQGYIRYQKGSLVFYALSDYIGEEKLNGALKRYVDKVKFQEPPYTTSLEMVDYIREVTPDSLNYVIKDMFETITLYKNRVLDTEITELDNGRFQVDIEFEVVKYRNDEKGKRFYGDQVGDTLTYKTDKMKKPILSVSLADYIDIGIFTQEEVNGEKKEKELYLKKHKITQINNKITIIVDEKPTEVGVDPYNKLIDTKSDDNRRKL
;
A
#
# COMPACT_ATOMS: atom_id res chain seq x y z
N MET A 1 49.54 -1.51 22.12
CA MET A 1 48.74 -2.73 21.83
C MET A 1 47.42 -2.45 21.12
N PHE A 2 46.55 -1.54 21.59
CA PHE A 2 45.29 -1.20 20.88
C PHE A 2 45.51 -0.87 19.39
N SER A 3 46.39 0.10 19.09
CA SER A 3 46.70 0.52 17.71
C SER A 3 47.20 -0.64 16.84
N THR A 4 48.00 -1.54 17.40
CA THR A 4 48.52 -2.73 16.72
C THR A 4 47.39 -3.68 16.32
N ILE A 5 46.51 -4.04 17.26
CA ILE A 5 45.36 -4.92 17.00
C ILE A 5 44.42 -4.26 16.00
N PHE A 6 44.11 -2.97 16.20
CA PHE A 6 43.23 -2.20 15.34
C PHE A 6 43.74 -2.14 13.89
N LYS A 7 45.01 -1.77 13.68
CA LYS A 7 45.63 -1.75 12.34
C LYS A 7 45.70 -3.15 11.71
N GLN A 8 45.95 -4.19 12.50
CA GLN A 8 45.97 -5.57 12.00
C GLN A 8 44.58 -6.04 11.54
N GLU A 9 43.52 -5.70 12.27
CA GLU A 9 42.14 -6.00 11.85
C GLU A 9 41.76 -5.24 10.58
N LEU A 10 42.12 -3.96 10.47
CA LEU A 10 41.90 -3.18 9.24
C LEU A 10 42.67 -3.78 8.06
N LYS A 11 43.96 -4.12 8.26
CA LYS A 11 44.78 -4.79 7.23
C LYS A 11 44.18 -6.13 6.82
N TYR A 12 43.63 -6.90 7.76
CA TYR A 12 42.91 -8.13 7.45
C TYR A 12 41.71 -7.87 6.54
N TRP A 13 40.85 -6.90 6.89
CA TRP A 13 39.66 -6.58 6.11
C TRP A 13 39.99 -6.01 4.73
N PHE A 14 40.96 -5.11 4.62
CA PHE A 14 41.40 -4.55 3.33
C PHE A 14 42.13 -5.57 2.45
N ASN A 15 42.59 -6.69 2.99
CA ASN A 15 43.13 -7.80 2.19
C ASN A 15 42.06 -8.86 1.82
N LYS A 16 40.81 -8.72 2.30
CA LYS A 16 39.72 -9.65 2.01
C LYS A 16 38.91 -9.18 0.79
N PRO A 17 38.71 -10.04 -0.23
CA PRO A 17 37.86 -9.72 -1.37
C PRO A 17 36.42 -9.33 -0.98
N ALA A 18 35.90 -9.91 0.11
CA ALA A 18 34.53 -9.64 0.57
C ALA A 18 34.28 -8.15 0.87
N PHE A 19 35.28 -7.42 1.41
CA PHE A 19 35.14 -5.99 1.69
C PHE A 19 34.86 -5.20 0.41
N TYR A 20 35.68 -5.40 -0.63
CA TYR A 20 35.51 -4.72 -1.91
C TYR A 20 34.26 -5.16 -2.66
N ILE A 21 33.86 -6.43 -2.53
CA ILE A 21 32.60 -6.92 -3.11
C ILE A 21 31.42 -6.19 -2.48
N TYR A 22 31.36 -6.09 -1.15
CA TYR A 22 30.28 -5.37 -0.48
C TYR A 22 30.27 -3.89 -0.84
N LEU A 23 31.44 -3.24 -0.80
CA LEU A 23 31.58 -1.84 -1.19
C LEU A 23 31.13 -1.59 -2.64
N SER A 24 31.52 -2.46 -3.57
CA SER A 24 31.13 -2.35 -4.98
C SER A 24 29.63 -2.58 -5.18
N ILE A 25 29.05 -3.58 -4.50
CA ILE A 25 27.60 -3.85 -4.60
C ILE A 25 26.80 -2.64 -4.10
N PHE A 26 27.13 -2.10 -2.93
CA PHE A 26 26.38 -0.96 -2.38
C PHE A 26 26.60 0.33 -3.17
N LEU A 27 27.81 0.57 -3.68
CA LEU A 27 28.09 1.69 -4.56
C LEU A 27 27.30 1.58 -5.87
N LEU A 28 27.31 0.41 -6.53
CA LEU A 28 26.58 0.20 -7.79
C LEU A 28 25.06 0.19 -7.59
N LEU A 29 24.58 -0.38 -6.50
CA LEU A 29 23.16 -0.41 -6.17
C LEU A 29 22.64 0.99 -5.85
N SER A 30 23.36 1.75 -5.02
CA SER A 30 23.00 3.13 -4.71
C SER A 30 23.08 4.05 -5.93
N PHE A 31 24.13 3.90 -6.75
CA PHE A 31 24.25 4.58 -8.04
C PHE A 31 23.08 4.24 -8.98
N GLY A 32 22.79 2.96 -9.17
CA GLY A 32 21.74 2.49 -10.07
C GLY A 32 20.35 2.97 -9.64
N ILE A 33 20.00 2.85 -8.35
CA ILE A 33 18.69 3.29 -7.85
C ILE A 33 18.58 4.81 -7.89
N SER A 34 19.62 5.55 -7.46
CA SER A 34 19.57 7.03 -7.47
C SER A 34 19.52 7.61 -8.89
N SER A 35 20.33 7.11 -9.82
CA SER A 35 20.29 7.51 -11.23
C SER A 35 18.96 7.14 -11.91
N ALA A 36 18.43 5.95 -11.65
CA ALA A 36 17.12 5.54 -12.16
C ALA A 36 15.99 6.39 -11.58
N SER A 37 16.02 6.71 -10.28
CA SER A 37 15.04 7.62 -9.67
C SER A 37 15.15 9.05 -10.20
N ALA A 38 16.33 9.46 -10.68
CA ALA A 38 16.57 10.73 -11.34
C ALA A 38 16.33 10.67 -12.87
N GLY A 39 15.73 9.61 -13.40
CA GLY A 39 15.31 9.54 -14.80
C GLY A 39 16.40 9.19 -15.81
N ILE A 40 17.51 8.55 -15.43
CA ILE A 40 18.58 8.14 -16.38
C ILE A 40 18.06 7.26 -17.53
N TRP A 41 16.94 6.55 -17.31
CA TRP A 41 16.31 5.66 -18.28
C TRP A 41 15.12 6.29 -19.01
N ASP A 42 14.82 7.58 -18.85
CA ASP A 42 13.66 8.29 -19.43
C ASP A 42 13.51 8.22 -20.98
N ASN A 43 14.57 7.79 -21.66
CA ASN A 43 14.55 7.51 -23.09
C ASN A 43 13.98 6.11 -23.42
N SER A 44 14.17 5.15 -22.52
CA SER A 44 13.75 3.75 -22.65
C SER A 44 12.53 3.40 -21.78
N THR A 45 12.31 4.13 -20.69
CA THR A 45 11.14 4.04 -19.80
C THR A 45 10.25 5.27 -19.95
N GLY A 46 9.04 5.22 -19.39
CA GLY A 46 8.26 6.45 -19.17
C GLY A 46 9.09 7.50 -18.43
N THR A 47 8.86 8.77 -18.78
CA THR A 47 9.58 9.91 -18.22
C THR A 47 9.28 10.01 -16.73
N VAL A 48 10.32 10.06 -15.91
CA VAL A 48 10.18 10.31 -14.47
C VAL A 48 9.90 11.80 -14.26
N GLY A 49 8.63 12.17 -14.34
CA GLY A 49 8.11 13.48 -13.95
C GLY A 49 7.64 13.45 -12.50
N SER A 50 8.11 14.38 -11.67
CA SER A 50 7.57 14.58 -10.32
C SER A 50 7.76 16.01 -9.85
N SER A 51 6.80 16.53 -9.10
CA SER A 51 6.99 17.76 -8.31
C SER A 51 7.92 17.55 -7.10
N ARG A 52 8.23 16.30 -6.75
CA ARG A 52 9.21 15.98 -5.70
C ARG A 52 10.63 16.04 -6.25
N ILE A 53 11.50 16.72 -5.53
CA ILE A 53 12.93 16.71 -5.78
C ILE A 53 13.50 15.40 -5.21
N VAL A 54 14.14 14.59 -6.06
CA VAL A 54 14.57 13.23 -5.70
C VAL A 54 15.74 13.22 -4.71
N ASN A 55 16.57 14.27 -4.72
CA ASN A 55 17.68 14.46 -3.77
C ASN A 55 17.34 15.47 -2.65
N SER A 56 16.05 15.69 -2.39
CA SER A 56 15.57 16.43 -1.21
C SER A 56 16.05 15.79 0.10
N PRO A 57 16.05 16.50 1.24
CA PRO A 57 16.50 15.94 2.51
C PRO A 57 15.79 14.64 2.91
N LEU A 58 14.47 14.60 2.74
CA LEU A 58 13.69 13.37 2.96
C LEU A 58 13.98 12.28 1.93
N GLY A 59 14.22 12.64 0.66
CA GLY A 59 14.60 11.69 -0.39
C GLY A 59 15.95 11.01 -0.11
N VAL A 60 16.97 11.80 0.25
CA VAL A 60 18.29 11.30 0.64
C VAL A 60 18.22 10.43 1.88
N TYR A 61 17.53 10.90 2.93
CA TYR A 61 17.31 10.13 4.15
C TYR A 61 16.63 8.78 3.85
N GLY A 62 15.54 8.79 3.09
CA GLY A 62 14.77 7.59 2.77
C GLY A 62 15.57 6.56 1.99
N LEU A 63 16.26 6.96 0.91
CA LEU A 63 17.04 6.05 0.07
C LEU A 63 18.28 5.52 0.80
N MET A 64 18.94 6.36 1.58
CA MET A 64 20.11 5.95 2.37
C MET A 64 19.73 5.01 3.52
N ASN A 65 18.61 5.26 4.20
CA ASN A 65 18.10 4.37 5.25
C ASN A 65 17.68 3.01 4.66
N LEU A 66 16.95 3.00 3.54
CA LEU A 66 16.56 1.78 2.82
C LEU A 66 17.76 0.87 2.53
N LEU A 67 18.85 1.44 2.00
CA LEU A 67 20.06 0.67 1.68
C LEU A 67 20.85 0.26 2.93
N THR A 68 20.82 1.07 3.99
CA THR A 68 21.49 0.75 5.27
C THR A 68 20.83 -0.43 5.97
N VAL A 69 19.49 -0.55 5.93
CA VAL A 69 18.78 -1.71 6.48
C VAL A 69 19.33 -3.03 5.91
N PHE A 70 19.72 -3.05 4.63
CA PHE A 70 20.34 -4.23 4.01
C PHE A 70 21.76 -4.50 4.52
N ILE A 71 22.52 -3.47 4.89
CA ILE A 71 23.84 -3.63 5.50
C ILE A 71 23.72 -4.33 6.86
N PHE A 72 22.64 -4.13 7.62
CA PHE A 72 22.48 -4.80 8.92
C PHE A 72 22.54 -6.34 8.83
N PHE A 73 22.09 -6.94 7.72
CA PHE A 73 22.26 -8.38 7.49
C PHE A 73 23.74 -8.81 7.33
N LEU A 74 24.65 -7.88 7.01
CA LEU A 74 26.09 -8.15 6.93
C LEU A 74 26.82 -8.00 8.27
N PHE A 75 26.20 -7.38 9.28
CA PHE A 75 26.87 -7.10 10.57
C PHE A 75 27.42 -8.36 11.24
N PRO A 76 26.71 -9.51 11.31
CA PRO A 76 27.26 -10.72 11.89
C PRO A 76 28.49 -11.24 11.15
N SER A 77 28.53 -11.04 9.82
CA SER A 77 29.64 -11.45 8.97
C SER A 77 30.86 -10.53 9.05
N ILE A 78 30.70 -9.29 9.53
CA ILE A 78 31.77 -8.29 9.66
C ILE A 78 32.15 -8.12 11.13
N VAL A 79 31.23 -7.58 11.92
CA VAL A 79 31.39 -7.31 13.35
C VAL A 79 31.50 -8.61 14.14
N GLY A 80 30.60 -9.57 13.92
CA GLY A 80 30.63 -10.86 14.60
C GLY A 80 31.90 -11.67 14.29
N VAL A 81 32.34 -11.69 13.03
CA VAL A 81 33.56 -12.39 12.62
C VAL A 81 34.81 -11.82 13.25
N SER A 82 34.89 -10.49 13.48
CA SER A 82 36.08 -9.85 14.07
C SER A 82 36.51 -10.49 15.39
N ILE A 83 35.56 -10.89 16.24
CA ILE A 83 35.80 -11.57 17.51
C ILE A 83 35.72 -13.09 17.37
N TYR A 84 34.77 -13.62 16.59
CA TYR A 84 34.60 -15.07 16.44
C TYR A 84 35.78 -15.75 15.74
N ARG A 85 36.50 -15.03 14.87
CA ARG A 85 37.64 -15.59 14.11
C ARG A 85 38.69 -16.21 15.02
N ASP A 86 39.01 -15.56 16.13
CA ASP A 86 40.05 -16.02 17.07
C ASP A 86 39.62 -17.32 17.77
N PHE A 87 38.31 -17.50 18.01
CA PHE A 87 37.76 -18.75 18.53
C PHE A 87 37.74 -19.83 17.45
N LYS A 88 37.28 -19.51 16.24
CA LYS A 88 37.16 -20.45 15.11
C LYS A 88 38.51 -21.03 14.69
N SER A 89 39.58 -20.24 14.74
CA SER A 89 40.93 -20.68 14.40
C SER A 89 41.73 -21.17 15.61
N GLU A 90 41.11 -21.25 16.79
CA GLU A 90 41.75 -21.58 18.08
C GLU A 90 42.91 -20.65 18.49
N MET A 91 43.13 -19.56 17.75
CA MET A 91 44.22 -18.60 17.98
C MET A 91 44.04 -17.83 19.30
N HIS A 92 42.83 -17.77 19.83
CA HIS A 92 42.56 -17.19 21.15
C HIS A 92 43.41 -17.80 22.27
N THR A 93 43.79 -19.08 22.17
CA THR A 93 44.67 -19.75 23.15
C THR A 93 46.07 -19.13 23.22
N ILE A 94 46.58 -18.69 22.07
CA ILE A 94 47.88 -18.01 21.95
C ILE A 94 47.72 -16.52 22.22
N LEU A 95 46.69 -15.88 21.68
CA LEU A 95 46.49 -14.44 21.86
C LEU A 95 46.29 -14.07 23.34
N TYR A 96 45.59 -14.90 24.11
CA TYR A 96 45.29 -14.60 25.52
C TYR A 96 46.50 -14.77 26.45
N SER A 97 47.64 -15.29 25.97
CA SER A 97 48.89 -15.32 26.75
C SER A 97 49.75 -14.07 26.56
N TYR A 98 49.43 -13.18 25.62
CA TYR A 98 50.15 -11.91 25.43
C TYR A 98 49.75 -10.86 26.47
N PRO A 99 50.66 -9.94 26.85
CA PRO A 99 50.42 -8.92 27.88
C PRO A 99 49.60 -7.73 27.33
N PHE A 100 48.36 -7.96 26.88
CA PHE A 100 47.43 -6.89 26.53
C PHE A 100 46.17 -6.89 27.40
N THR A 101 45.63 -5.70 27.67
CA THR A 101 44.44 -5.53 28.50
C THR A 101 43.15 -5.86 27.76
N LYS A 102 42.08 -6.17 28.50
CA LYS A 102 40.71 -6.32 27.95
C LYS A 102 40.29 -5.12 27.10
N THR A 103 40.62 -3.91 27.58
CA THR A 103 40.35 -2.64 26.89
C THR A 103 41.00 -2.62 25.50
N ASN A 104 42.29 -2.97 25.42
CA ASN A 104 43.02 -2.97 24.16
C ASN A 104 42.45 -3.99 23.16
N TYR A 105 42.00 -5.16 23.63
CA TYR A 105 41.47 -6.22 22.76
C TYR A 105 40.06 -5.93 22.25
N LEU A 106 39.10 -5.65 23.15
CA LEU A 106 37.69 -5.50 22.79
C LEU A 106 37.43 -4.24 21.98
N PHE A 107 37.94 -3.09 22.42
CA PHE A 107 37.73 -1.83 21.70
C PHE A 107 38.40 -1.86 20.32
N ALA A 108 39.60 -2.47 20.19
CA ALA A 108 40.29 -2.52 18.90
C ALA A 108 39.50 -3.36 17.88
N LYS A 109 38.97 -4.52 18.28
CA LYS A 109 38.15 -5.36 17.41
C LYS A 109 36.81 -4.73 17.08
N PHE A 110 36.14 -4.15 18.06
CA PHE A 110 34.86 -3.50 17.84
C PHE A 110 34.99 -2.28 16.92
N PHE A 111 35.84 -1.31 17.26
CA PHE A 111 35.98 -0.10 16.45
C PHE A 111 36.55 -0.38 15.06
N SER A 112 37.45 -1.36 14.90
CA SER A 112 37.94 -1.71 13.55
C SER A 112 36.81 -2.25 12.68
N ALA A 113 35.92 -3.08 13.21
CA ALA A 113 34.75 -3.56 12.48
C ALA A 113 33.73 -2.44 12.20
N ILE A 114 33.48 -1.54 13.15
CA ILE A 114 32.61 -0.37 12.95
C ILE A 114 33.15 0.55 11.85
N VAL A 115 34.47 0.80 11.81
CA VAL A 115 35.09 1.58 10.74
C VAL A 115 34.89 0.93 9.37
N VAL A 116 35.08 -0.39 9.27
CA VAL A 116 34.85 -1.13 8.02
C VAL A 116 33.40 -1.00 7.55
N VAL A 117 32.42 -1.19 8.44
CA VAL A 117 30.99 -1.03 8.10
C VAL A 117 30.69 0.42 7.72
N SER A 118 31.22 1.39 8.46
CA SER A 118 31.01 2.82 8.21
C SER A 118 31.53 3.25 6.83
N LEU A 119 32.65 2.68 6.37
CA LEU A 119 33.18 2.90 5.03
C LEU A 119 32.28 2.29 3.94
N ILE A 120 31.72 1.10 4.18
CA ILE A 120 30.74 0.48 3.25
C ILE A 120 29.48 1.36 3.16
N VAL A 121 28.96 1.82 4.29
CA VAL A 121 27.81 2.75 4.31
C VAL A 121 28.14 4.06 3.59
N LEU A 122 29.35 4.60 3.77
CA LEU A 122 29.76 5.83 3.10
C LEU A 122 29.74 5.68 1.57
N SER A 123 30.04 4.48 1.06
CA SER A 123 29.95 4.19 -0.38
C SER A 123 28.53 4.35 -0.94
N ILE A 124 27.47 4.17 -0.12
CA ILE A 124 26.09 4.45 -0.51
C ILE A 124 25.91 5.95 -0.77
N ALA A 125 26.36 6.80 0.15
CA ALA A 125 26.27 8.24 -0.02
C ALA A 125 27.03 8.70 -1.28
N LEU A 126 28.23 8.16 -1.52
CA LEU A 126 28.99 8.44 -2.73
C LEU A 126 28.26 7.99 -4.00
N GLY A 127 27.73 6.77 -4.03
CA GLY A 127 26.97 6.26 -5.18
C GLY A 127 25.70 7.08 -5.44
N MET A 128 25.03 7.57 -4.39
CA MET A 128 23.90 8.50 -4.53
C MET A 128 24.30 9.87 -5.08
N ILE A 129 25.40 10.45 -4.57
CA ILE A 129 25.88 11.76 -5.03
C ILE A 129 26.19 11.73 -6.53
N VAL A 130 26.85 10.67 -6.98
CA VAL A 130 27.19 10.45 -8.39
C VAL A 130 25.94 10.10 -9.19
N GLY A 131 25.10 9.18 -8.70
CA GLY A 131 23.94 8.68 -9.45
C GLY A 131 22.89 9.74 -9.72
N PHE A 132 22.56 10.60 -8.75
CA PHE A 132 21.61 11.71 -8.96
C PHE A 132 22.08 12.76 -9.97
N ARG A 133 23.40 12.85 -10.21
CA ARG A 133 23.99 13.86 -11.10
C ARG A 133 24.67 13.22 -12.31
N PHE A 134 24.41 11.93 -12.54
CA PHE A 134 25.04 11.24 -13.65
C PHE A 134 24.52 11.81 -14.98
N PRO A 135 25.38 11.95 -16.01
CA PRO A 135 24.94 12.42 -17.32
C PRO A 135 23.75 11.58 -17.84
N GLY A 136 22.68 12.25 -18.25
CA GLY A 136 21.43 11.61 -18.69
C GLY A 136 20.30 11.62 -17.65
N THR A 137 20.56 12.05 -16.42
CA THR A 137 19.51 12.32 -15.43
C THR A 137 18.71 13.59 -15.75
N ASN A 138 17.47 13.66 -15.27
CA ASN A 138 16.56 14.79 -15.47
C ASN A 138 16.87 15.92 -14.46
N PRO A 139 17.41 17.08 -14.91
CA PRO A 139 17.78 18.17 -14.01
C PRO A 139 16.57 18.83 -13.35
N ASP A 140 15.37 18.74 -13.92
CA ASP A 140 14.17 19.38 -13.38
C ASP A 140 13.68 18.73 -12.07
N ILE A 141 14.12 17.52 -11.76
CA ILE A 141 13.76 16.78 -10.54
C ILE A 141 14.94 16.61 -9.58
N VAL A 142 16.12 17.14 -9.92
CA VAL A 142 17.34 17.07 -9.12
C VAL A 142 17.70 18.47 -8.62
N GLY A 143 17.61 18.69 -7.32
CA GLY A 143 17.96 19.96 -6.68
C GLY A 143 19.47 20.17 -6.54
N SER A 144 19.85 21.35 -6.06
CA SER A 144 21.24 21.71 -5.78
C SER A 144 21.90 20.73 -4.80
N PHE A 145 23.20 20.49 -4.97
CA PHE A 145 23.95 19.68 -4.00
C PHE A 145 24.01 20.35 -2.64
N ASN A 146 23.49 19.65 -1.63
CA ASN A 146 23.59 20.06 -0.24
C ASN A 146 24.30 18.98 0.57
N ILE A 147 25.58 19.19 0.87
CA ILE A 147 26.40 18.26 1.66
C ILE A 147 25.87 18.07 3.08
N ILE A 148 25.24 19.09 3.67
CA ILE A 148 24.71 19.05 5.04
C ILE A 148 23.64 17.97 5.14
N THR A 149 22.80 17.80 4.13
CA THR A 149 21.79 16.74 4.06
C THR A 149 22.39 15.34 4.23
N TYR A 150 23.48 15.06 3.50
CA TYR A 150 24.16 13.76 3.56
C TYR A 150 24.88 13.58 4.91
N LEU A 151 25.54 14.63 5.41
CA LEU A 151 26.22 14.59 6.72
C LEU A 151 25.24 14.39 7.87
N GLN A 152 24.11 15.13 7.89
CA GLN A 152 23.07 14.98 8.90
C GLN A 152 22.47 13.57 8.85
N THR A 153 22.13 13.06 7.67
CA THR A 153 21.61 11.70 7.51
C THR A 153 22.63 10.67 8.02
N TYR A 154 23.89 10.78 7.60
CA TYR A 154 24.94 9.85 7.97
C TYR A 154 25.23 9.88 9.48
N LEU A 155 25.45 11.06 10.06
CA LEU A 155 25.90 11.22 11.45
C LEU A 155 24.77 11.07 12.47
N LEU A 156 23.57 11.59 12.18
CA LEU A 156 22.47 11.59 13.15
C LEU A 156 21.60 10.35 13.05
N PHE A 157 21.46 9.75 11.87
CA PHE A 157 20.57 8.59 11.69
C PHE A 157 21.36 7.30 11.50
N ILE A 158 22.31 7.28 10.56
CA ILE A 158 22.94 6.02 10.17
C ILE A 158 24.01 5.55 11.17
N LEU A 159 24.92 6.43 11.59
CA LEU A 159 26.02 6.07 12.48
C LEU A 159 25.56 5.56 13.86
N PRO A 160 24.55 6.16 14.53
CA PRO A 160 23.99 5.61 15.77
C PRO A 160 23.42 4.21 15.58
N ASN A 161 22.75 3.95 14.45
CA ASN A 161 22.25 2.61 14.14
C ASN A 161 23.43 1.64 13.94
N VAL A 162 24.48 2.03 13.20
CA VAL A 162 25.68 1.20 13.03
C VAL A 162 26.32 0.84 14.38
N LEU A 163 26.37 1.78 15.32
CA LEU A 163 26.89 1.52 16.66
C LEU A 163 25.99 0.57 17.46
N LEU A 164 24.68 0.82 17.50
CA LEU A 164 23.71 0.00 18.23
C LEU A 164 23.70 -1.45 17.73
N PHE A 165 23.43 -1.64 16.44
CA PHE A 165 23.36 -2.97 15.83
C PHE A 165 24.73 -3.67 15.89
N GLY A 166 25.81 -2.90 15.74
CA GLY A 166 27.17 -3.40 15.88
C GLY A 166 27.43 -3.92 17.29
N ALA A 167 27.08 -3.15 18.31
CA ALA A 167 27.29 -3.50 19.72
C ALA A 167 26.49 -4.75 20.11
N ILE A 168 25.22 -4.85 19.66
CA ILE A 168 24.38 -6.02 19.91
C ILE A 168 24.96 -7.27 19.26
N VAL A 169 25.32 -7.20 17.97
CA VAL A 169 25.93 -8.32 17.26
C VAL A 169 27.27 -8.72 17.90
N PHE A 170 28.10 -7.74 18.24
CA PHE A 170 29.38 -7.99 18.90
C PHE A 170 29.18 -8.68 20.24
N ALA A 171 28.25 -8.22 21.07
CA ALA A 171 27.93 -8.81 22.36
C ALA A 171 27.45 -10.26 22.22
N VAL A 172 26.43 -10.47 21.39
CA VAL A 172 25.83 -11.79 21.17
C VAL A 172 26.87 -12.78 20.66
N VAL A 173 27.68 -12.40 19.67
CA VAL A 173 28.70 -13.30 19.10
C VAL A 173 29.85 -13.55 20.08
N THR A 174 30.24 -12.55 20.88
CA THR A 174 31.30 -12.70 21.90
C THR A 174 30.92 -13.75 22.94
N PHE A 175 29.71 -13.68 23.48
CA PHE A 175 29.27 -14.59 24.54
C PHE A 175 28.85 -15.96 24.03
N THR A 176 28.14 -16.02 22.90
CA THR A 176 27.69 -17.30 22.33
C THR A 176 28.79 -18.04 21.58
N ARG A 177 29.87 -17.33 21.20
CA ARG A 177 30.88 -17.81 20.25
C ARG A 177 30.23 -18.44 19.02
N ASN A 178 29.21 -17.78 18.48
CA ASN A 178 28.46 -18.27 17.33
C ASN A 178 28.01 -17.12 16.43
N ILE A 179 28.52 -17.07 15.19
CA ILE A 179 28.11 -16.07 14.19
C ILE A 179 26.60 -16.15 13.90
N ALA A 180 26.03 -17.36 13.87
CA ALA A 180 24.60 -17.55 13.60
C ALA A 180 23.73 -16.85 14.66
N ALA A 181 24.19 -16.78 15.92
CA ALA A 181 23.48 -16.04 16.96
C ALA A 181 23.46 -14.52 16.67
N GLY A 182 24.50 -13.98 16.05
CA GLY A 182 24.50 -12.59 15.56
C GLY A 182 23.45 -12.34 14.49
N PHE A 183 23.27 -13.28 13.54
CA PHE A 183 22.20 -13.18 12.53
C PHE A 183 20.81 -13.23 13.17
N ILE A 184 20.61 -14.11 14.15
CA ILE A 184 19.36 -14.15 14.94
C ILE A 184 19.11 -12.79 15.59
N ALA A 185 20.12 -12.17 16.20
CA ALA A 185 19.97 -10.90 16.89
C ALA A 185 19.51 -9.78 15.95
N VAL A 186 20.13 -9.64 14.76
CA VAL A 186 19.70 -8.63 13.76
C VAL A 186 18.26 -8.86 13.34
N ILE A 187 17.92 -10.12 13.04
CA ILE A 187 16.57 -10.51 12.65
C ILE A 187 15.56 -10.17 13.76
N ILE A 188 15.84 -10.55 15.02
CA ILE A 188 15.00 -10.21 16.18
C ILE A 188 14.84 -8.70 16.34
N LEU A 189 15.89 -7.90 16.16
CA LEU A 189 15.79 -6.44 16.30
C LEU A 189 14.92 -5.80 15.22
N MET A 190 15.12 -6.18 13.97
CA MET A 190 14.25 -5.73 12.86
C MET A 190 12.79 -6.11 13.13
N PHE A 191 12.57 -7.26 13.78
CA PHE A 191 11.24 -7.69 14.17
C PHE A 191 10.67 -6.90 15.34
N VAL A 192 11.45 -6.66 16.39
CA VAL A 192 11.03 -5.83 17.54
C VAL A 192 10.63 -4.44 17.05
N GLN A 193 11.38 -3.87 16.10
CA GLN A 193 11.01 -2.62 15.44
C GLN A 193 9.63 -2.72 14.76
N GLY A 194 9.42 -3.71 13.89
CA GLY A 194 8.12 -3.88 13.21
C GLY A 194 6.94 -4.07 14.16
N VAL A 195 7.16 -4.76 15.29
CA VAL A 195 6.15 -4.89 16.36
C VAL A 195 5.89 -3.56 17.05
N ILE A 196 6.93 -2.83 17.42
CA ILE A 196 6.81 -1.51 18.06
C ILE A 196 6.05 -0.54 17.13
N GLU A 197 6.40 -0.48 15.84
CA GLU A 197 5.70 0.34 14.85
C GLU A 197 4.24 -0.05 14.68
N SER A 198 3.93 -1.35 14.68
CA SER A 198 2.56 -1.83 14.52
C SER A 198 1.71 -1.60 15.77
N VAL A 199 2.26 -1.90 16.96
CA VAL A 199 1.55 -1.75 18.25
C VAL A 199 1.34 -0.28 18.59
N LEU A 200 2.32 0.58 18.29
CA LEU A 200 2.29 2.01 18.57
C LEU A 200 1.89 2.85 17.34
N SER A 201 1.15 2.25 16.40
CA SER A 201 0.75 2.88 15.14
C SER A 201 -0.29 3.99 15.29
N LYS A 202 -1.01 4.00 16.42
CA LYS A 202 -2.05 5.00 16.71
C LYS A 202 -1.44 6.42 16.82
N PRO A 203 -2.12 7.46 16.31
CA PRO A 203 -1.63 8.84 16.40
C PRO A 203 -1.26 9.27 17.83
N GLU A 204 -2.06 8.87 18.82
CA GLU A 204 -1.84 9.15 20.25
C GLU A 204 -0.52 8.57 20.79
N GLN A 205 -0.05 7.46 20.21
CA GLN A 205 1.17 6.74 20.62
C GLN A 205 2.39 7.15 19.78
N ALA A 206 2.23 8.05 18.81
CA ALA A 206 3.28 8.45 17.88
C ALA A 206 4.51 9.05 18.60
N GLY A 207 4.32 9.75 19.72
CA GLY A 207 5.43 10.27 20.52
C GLY A 207 6.26 9.16 21.19
N LEU A 208 5.59 8.15 21.74
CA LEU A 208 6.26 6.98 22.31
C LEU A 208 6.97 6.17 21.22
N LEU A 209 6.31 5.98 20.08
CA LEU A 209 6.89 5.32 18.91
C LEU A 209 8.14 6.07 18.40
N ALA A 210 8.10 7.41 18.36
CA ALA A 210 9.24 8.22 17.97
C ALA A 210 10.47 7.99 18.86
N VAL A 211 10.31 7.74 20.15
CA VAL A 211 11.42 7.47 21.08
C VAL A 211 11.86 6.01 21.00
N LEU A 212 10.92 5.06 20.93
CA LEU A 212 11.17 3.63 20.99
C LEU A 212 11.57 2.99 19.65
N ASP A 213 11.51 3.69 18.53
CA ASP A 213 12.00 3.19 17.25
C ASP A 213 13.55 3.23 17.18
N PRO A 214 14.25 2.07 17.15
CA PRO A 214 15.72 2.04 17.09
C PRO A 214 16.32 2.61 15.80
N PHE A 215 15.55 2.77 14.72
CA PHE A 215 16.05 3.31 13.45
C PHE A 215 15.89 4.83 13.38
N GLY A 216 14.97 5.39 14.18
CA GLY A 216 14.55 6.80 14.21
C GLY A 216 13.80 7.27 12.94
N ALA A 217 13.22 6.34 12.19
CA ALA A 217 12.28 6.63 11.12
C ALA A 217 10.99 7.22 11.71
N ALA A 218 10.47 6.66 12.79
CA ALA A 218 9.31 7.23 13.49
C ALA A 218 9.60 8.63 14.05
N ALA A 219 10.81 8.87 14.58
CA ALA A 219 11.21 10.18 15.08
C ALA A 219 11.24 11.24 13.98
N SER A 220 11.71 10.87 12.79
CA SER A 220 11.67 11.74 11.61
C SER A 220 10.22 11.97 11.16
N ASN A 221 9.46 10.88 10.98
CA ASN A 221 8.06 10.93 10.53
C ASN A 221 7.15 11.71 11.48
N TYR A 222 7.41 11.70 12.80
CA TYR A 222 6.66 12.47 13.78
C TYR A 222 6.62 13.98 13.44
N TYR A 223 7.72 14.52 12.89
CA TYR A 223 7.81 15.92 12.49
C TYR A 223 7.48 16.19 11.02
N THR A 224 7.53 15.17 10.17
CA THR A 224 7.40 15.32 8.71
C THR A 224 6.12 14.71 8.12
N LYS A 225 5.30 14.00 8.91
CA LYS A 225 4.08 13.29 8.43
C LYS A 225 3.09 14.16 7.66
N TYR A 226 3.00 15.45 7.99
CA TYR A 226 2.08 16.41 7.37
C TYR A 226 2.81 17.46 6.50
N TRP A 227 4.07 17.20 6.13
CA TRP A 227 4.82 18.13 5.27
C TRP A 227 4.25 18.13 3.86
N THR A 228 3.93 19.32 3.39
CA THR A 228 3.59 19.54 1.98
C THR A 228 4.77 19.27 1.06
N MET A 229 4.53 19.19 -0.25
CA MET A 229 5.59 19.01 -1.23
C MET A 229 6.68 20.09 -1.18
N SER A 230 6.29 21.36 -1.05
CA SER A 230 7.24 22.46 -0.90
C SER A 230 8.12 22.26 0.34
N GLU A 231 7.52 21.88 1.47
CA GLU A 231 8.27 21.60 2.70
C GLU A 231 9.22 20.40 2.55
N GLN A 232 8.78 19.30 1.94
CA GLN A 232 9.63 18.13 1.71
C GLN A 232 10.82 18.44 0.80
N ASN A 233 10.65 19.35 -0.16
CA ASN A 233 11.69 19.74 -1.11
C ASN A 233 12.72 20.71 -0.51
N GLU A 234 12.29 21.63 0.35
CA GLU A 234 13.12 22.74 0.84
C GLU A 234 13.64 22.56 2.26
N LEU A 235 12.86 21.92 3.16
CA LEU A 235 13.20 21.84 4.58
C LEU A 235 14.14 20.67 4.90
N GLN A 236 15.14 20.96 5.74
CA GLN A 236 15.94 19.92 6.40
C GLN A 236 15.12 19.23 7.48
N ILE A 237 15.39 17.94 7.71
CA ILE A 237 14.74 17.19 8.79
C ILE A 237 15.05 17.90 10.13
N PRO A 238 14.02 18.36 10.86
CA PRO A 238 14.22 19.25 12.00
C PRO A 238 14.80 18.47 13.17
N ILE A 239 15.97 18.87 13.66
CA ILE A 239 16.62 18.24 14.82
C ILE A 239 15.96 18.79 16.10
N LYS A 240 14.92 18.10 16.57
CA LYS A 240 14.13 18.45 17.76
C LYS A 240 14.22 17.37 18.84
N GLU A 241 13.56 17.62 19.96
CA GLU A 241 13.52 16.79 21.19
C GLU A 241 13.34 15.29 20.90
N MET A 242 12.28 14.87 20.20
CA MET A 242 12.06 13.44 19.92
C MET A 242 13.22 12.75 19.18
N ILE A 243 13.90 13.43 18.25
CA ILE A 243 15.08 12.86 17.58
C ILE A 243 16.24 12.78 18.57
N PHE A 244 16.45 13.82 19.38
CA PHE A 244 17.50 13.83 20.39
C PHE A 244 17.29 12.74 21.46
N TYR A 245 16.08 12.63 22.01
CA TYR A 245 15.70 11.60 22.98
C TYR A 245 15.89 10.21 22.40
N ASN A 246 15.47 9.99 21.15
CA ASN A 246 15.70 8.74 20.46
C ASN A 246 17.21 8.43 20.33
N ARG A 247 18.03 9.36 19.81
CA ARG A 247 19.48 9.12 19.63
C ARG A 247 20.20 8.92 20.94
N LEU A 248 19.86 9.70 21.96
CA LEU A 248 20.45 9.58 23.29
C LEU A 248 20.10 8.22 23.92
N LEU A 249 18.83 7.80 23.83
CA LEU A 249 18.37 6.50 24.36
C LEU A 249 19.16 5.34 23.72
N TRP A 250 19.18 5.29 22.38
CA TRP A 250 19.79 4.17 21.66
C TRP A 250 21.31 4.16 21.72
N LEU A 251 21.96 5.33 21.77
CA LEU A 251 23.40 5.41 22.05
C LEU A 251 23.70 4.96 23.48
N THR A 252 22.88 5.35 24.46
CA THR A 252 23.02 4.91 25.85
C THR A 252 22.87 3.39 25.96
N ILE A 253 21.86 2.81 25.32
CA ILE A 253 21.66 1.35 25.25
C ILE A 253 22.87 0.68 24.60
N SER A 254 23.37 1.22 23.48
CA SER A 254 24.57 0.71 22.82
C SER A 254 25.80 0.71 23.74
N SER A 255 26.01 1.81 24.48
CA SER A 255 27.10 1.94 25.45
C SER A 255 26.95 0.99 26.64
N ILE A 256 25.72 0.81 27.16
CA ILE A 256 25.43 -0.16 28.23
C ILE A 256 25.74 -1.58 27.75
N ILE A 257 25.28 -1.98 26.56
CA ILE A 257 25.54 -3.30 26.00
C ILE A 257 27.04 -3.56 25.86
N PHE A 258 27.78 -2.58 25.32
CA PHE A 258 29.23 -2.70 25.21
C PHE A 258 29.91 -2.73 26.60
N GLY A 259 29.42 -1.95 27.55
CA GLY A 259 29.88 -1.97 28.95
C GLY A 259 29.64 -3.33 29.63
N LEU A 260 28.52 -4.00 29.35
CA LEU A 260 28.25 -5.37 29.79
C LEU A 260 29.24 -6.36 29.16
N VAL A 261 29.53 -6.23 27.87
CA VAL A 261 30.59 -7.01 27.21
C VAL A 261 31.91 -6.81 27.94
N TYR A 262 32.32 -5.57 28.19
CA TYR A 262 33.56 -5.27 28.89
C TYR A 262 33.63 -5.88 30.31
N LYS A 263 32.53 -5.76 31.08
CA LYS A 263 32.45 -6.26 32.46
C LYS A 263 32.53 -7.78 32.53
N PHE A 264 31.76 -8.49 31.70
CA PHE A 264 31.64 -9.95 31.76
C PHE A 264 32.65 -10.70 30.90
N PHE A 265 33.31 -10.03 29.96
CA PHE A 265 34.35 -10.66 29.17
C PHE A 265 35.55 -11.03 30.05
N ALA A 266 35.95 -12.29 29.98
CA ALA A 266 37.16 -12.81 30.57
C ALA A 266 37.97 -13.57 29.51
N PHE A 267 39.28 -13.57 29.64
CA PHE A 267 40.18 -14.38 28.81
C PHE A 267 40.10 -15.85 29.20
N SER A 268 38.92 -16.47 29.05
CA SER A 268 38.68 -17.88 29.35
C SER A 268 38.80 -18.74 28.09
N GLN A 269 39.42 -19.92 28.24
CA GLN A 269 39.46 -20.91 27.17
C GLN A 269 38.08 -21.51 26.89
N ASN A 270 37.26 -21.70 27.94
CA ASN A 270 35.90 -22.22 27.82
C ASN A 270 34.88 -21.12 27.54
N ALA A 271 33.91 -21.41 26.67
CA ALA A 271 32.75 -20.54 26.44
C ALA A 271 31.88 -20.47 27.70
N ILE A 272 31.18 -19.37 27.90
CA ILE A 272 30.13 -19.28 28.93
C ILE A 272 28.98 -20.19 28.47
N SER A 273 28.86 -21.38 29.07
CA SER A 273 27.73 -22.28 28.81
C SER A 273 26.63 -22.02 29.84
N ILE A 274 25.54 -21.41 29.41
CA ILE A 274 24.31 -21.34 30.21
C ILE A 274 23.59 -22.67 29.99
N SER A 275 23.79 -23.64 30.89
CA SER A 275 23.12 -24.94 30.86
C SER A 275 22.21 -25.10 32.07
N PHE A 276 20.93 -25.34 31.83
CA PHE A 276 19.95 -25.67 32.88
C PHE A 276 20.05 -27.13 33.36
N ARG A 277 20.92 -27.95 32.73
CA ARG A 277 21.30 -29.27 33.24
C ARG A 277 22.80 -29.28 33.56
N LYS A 278 23.15 -29.61 34.80
CA LYS A 278 24.53 -29.93 35.18
C LYS A 278 24.98 -31.15 34.37
N ASN A 279 25.79 -30.94 33.33
CA ASN A 279 26.56 -32.04 32.77
C ASN A 279 27.58 -32.44 33.85
N LYS A 280 27.44 -33.65 34.40
CA LYS A 280 28.50 -34.27 35.20
C LYS A 280 29.75 -34.32 34.31
N ALA A 281 30.86 -33.76 34.80
CA ALA A 281 32.14 -33.94 34.16
C ALA A 281 32.54 -35.41 34.30
N GLU A 282 32.22 -36.22 33.29
CA GLU A 282 32.85 -37.53 33.17
C GLU A 282 34.31 -37.31 32.80
N ARG A 283 35.18 -37.61 33.76
CA ARG A 283 36.62 -37.68 33.55
C ARG A 283 36.84 -38.85 32.61
N VAL A 284 37.01 -38.58 31.31
CA VAL A 284 37.44 -39.60 30.35
C VAL A 284 38.88 -39.95 30.68
N THR A 285 39.07 -40.96 31.53
CA THR A 285 40.34 -41.66 31.64
C THR A 285 40.54 -42.40 30.33
N LYS A 286 41.48 -41.94 29.49
CA LYS A 286 41.98 -42.78 28.40
C LYS A 286 42.57 -44.05 29.03
N SER A 287 41.84 -45.17 28.97
CA SER A 287 42.44 -46.46 29.21
C SER A 287 43.28 -46.81 27.98
N ASN A 288 44.59 -46.79 28.12
CA ASN A 288 45.51 -47.34 27.13
C ASN A 288 45.60 -48.86 27.28
N PHE A 289 44.47 -49.55 27.45
CA PHE A 289 44.40 -51.00 27.30
C PHE A 289 43.98 -51.29 25.86
N SER A 290 44.97 -51.38 24.97
CA SER A 290 44.81 -52.00 23.66
C SER A 290 44.67 -53.51 23.84
N GLY A 291 43.48 -53.97 24.21
CA GLY A 291 43.08 -55.35 23.97
C GLY A 291 42.75 -55.51 22.48
N ILE A 292 43.23 -56.58 21.84
CA ILE A 292 42.76 -56.98 20.51
C ILE A 292 41.31 -57.45 20.67
N THR A 293 40.35 -56.52 20.59
CA THR A 293 38.95 -56.88 20.43
C THR A 293 38.75 -57.40 19.01
N ARG A 294 38.46 -58.69 18.86
CA ARG A 294 37.93 -59.26 17.61
C ARG A 294 36.58 -58.62 17.32
N ILE A 295 36.58 -57.56 16.50
CA ILE A 295 35.34 -57.00 15.96
C ILE A 295 34.87 -57.95 14.86
N SER A 296 33.81 -58.71 15.11
CA SER A 296 33.11 -59.42 14.03
C SER A 296 32.39 -58.37 13.18
N LEU A 297 33.06 -57.86 12.15
CA LEU A 297 32.43 -56.95 11.21
C LEU A 297 31.30 -57.69 10.51
N PRO A 298 30.04 -57.22 10.61
CA PRO A 298 28.95 -57.86 9.88
C PRO A 298 29.28 -57.86 8.38
N LYS A 299 29.03 -58.97 7.68
CA LYS A 299 29.10 -58.99 6.21
C LYS A 299 28.05 -58.01 5.69
N VAL A 300 28.48 -56.82 5.29
CA VAL A 300 27.61 -55.79 4.74
C VAL A 300 27.38 -56.10 3.25
N SER A 301 26.13 -56.31 2.85
CA SER A 301 25.77 -56.35 1.43
C SER A 301 25.60 -54.93 0.91
N TYR A 302 26.31 -54.58 -0.16
CA TYR A 302 26.21 -53.29 -0.80
C TYR A 302 25.12 -53.33 -1.86
N ASN A 303 24.03 -52.56 -1.66
CA ASN A 303 22.97 -52.40 -2.65
C ASN A 303 23.03 -50.96 -3.20
N PHE A 304 23.42 -50.79 -4.46
CA PHE A 304 23.52 -49.50 -5.14
C PHE A 304 22.33 -49.20 -6.06
N SER A 305 21.21 -49.91 -5.89
CA SER A 305 20.00 -49.69 -6.69
C SER A 305 19.47 -48.26 -6.55
N LEU A 306 18.76 -47.80 -7.58
CA LEU A 306 18.06 -46.52 -7.58
C LEU A 306 17.13 -46.38 -6.35
N PHE A 307 16.40 -47.44 -6.02
CA PHE A 307 15.50 -47.46 -4.86
C PHE A 307 16.25 -47.27 -3.53
N GLN A 308 17.39 -47.94 -3.36
CA GLN A 308 18.22 -47.75 -2.17
C GLN A 308 18.80 -46.32 -2.09
N ASN A 309 19.16 -45.71 -3.22
CA ASN A 309 19.58 -44.31 -3.28
C ASN A 309 18.45 -43.33 -2.95
N LEU A 310 17.21 -43.60 -3.38
CA LEU A 310 16.04 -42.80 -2.98
C LEU A 310 15.75 -42.93 -1.48
N LYS A 311 15.82 -44.15 -0.93
CA LYS A 311 15.69 -44.39 0.52
C LYS A 311 16.79 -43.66 1.31
N THR A 312 18.02 -43.66 0.78
CA THR A 312 19.16 -42.92 1.35
C THR A 312 18.93 -41.41 1.28
N THR A 313 18.45 -40.89 0.15
CA THR A 313 18.07 -39.47 -0.04
C THR A 313 17.04 -39.05 1.00
N TRP A 314 15.99 -39.85 1.21
CA TRP A 314 14.95 -39.57 2.20
C TRP A 314 15.49 -39.56 3.62
N LYS A 315 16.33 -40.55 3.98
CA LYS A 315 16.99 -40.61 5.29
C LYS A 315 17.91 -39.39 5.53
N LEU A 316 18.75 -39.04 4.55
CA LEU A 316 19.61 -37.85 4.62
C LEU A 316 18.79 -36.57 4.75
N SER A 317 17.71 -36.45 3.97
CA SER A 317 16.78 -35.33 4.06
C SER A 317 16.18 -35.19 5.47
N ASN A 318 15.82 -36.30 6.13
CA ASN A 318 15.32 -36.26 7.51
C ASN A 318 16.41 -35.82 8.50
N ILE A 319 17.67 -36.20 8.28
CA ILE A 319 18.81 -35.77 9.10
C ILE A 319 19.07 -34.26 8.92
N ASP A 320 19.02 -33.77 7.68
CA ASP A 320 19.18 -32.36 7.36
C ASP A 320 18.00 -31.52 7.85
N PHE A 321 16.77 -32.00 7.68
CA PHE A 321 15.58 -31.37 8.22
C PHE A 321 15.62 -31.30 9.76
N LYS A 322 16.03 -32.39 10.42
CA LYS A 322 16.23 -32.40 11.89
C LYS A 322 17.31 -31.40 12.32
N TYR A 323 18.36 -31.21 11.52
CA TYR A 323 19.37 -30.19 11.77
C TYR A 323 18.80 -28.78 11.67
N ILE A 324 17.99 -28.49 10.65
CA ILE A 324 17.28 -27.21 10.53
C ILE A 324 16.36 -27.00 11.73
N PHE A 325 15.44 -27.94 11.97
CA PHE A 325 14.38 -27.80 12.96
C PHE A 325 14.90 -27.65 14.39
N LYS A 326 16.00 -28.35 14.74
CA LYS A 326 16.62 -28.25 16.06
C LYS A 326 17.56 -27.06 16.23
N SER A 327 17.82 -26.32 15.16
CA SER A 327 18.76 -25.20 15.25
C SER A 327 18.09 -23.98 15.87
N TRP A 328 18.79 -23.33 16.80
CA TRP A 328 18.35 -22.10 17.44
C TRP A 328 17.95 -20.99 16.45
N PRO A 329 18.65 -20.77 15.31
CA PRO A 329 18.22 -19.76 14.35
C PRO A 329 16.84 -20.04 13.74
N PHE A 330 16.54 -21.29 13.43
CA PHE A 330 15.24 -21.67 12.87
C PHE A 330 14.13 -21.43 13.90
N ILE A 331 14.32 -21.93 15.12
CA ILE A 331 13.35 -21.76 16.21
C ILE A 331 13.08 -20.27 16.48
N SER A 332 14.14 -19.45 16.49
CA SER A 332 14.01 -18.01 16.72
C SER A 332 13.21 -17.34 15.59
N ILE A 333 13.51 -17.65 14.32
CA ILE A 333 12.77 -17.09 13.18
C ILE A 333 11.31 -17.55 13.17
N VAL A 334 11.04 -18.82 13.52
CA VAL A 334 9.67 -19.34 13.64
C VAL A 334 8.90 -18.61 14.73
N LEU A 335 9.46 -18.48 15.94
CA LEU A 335 8.81 -17.82 17.07
C LEU A 335 8.48 -16.36 16.75
N VAL A 336 9.43 -15.65 16.14
CA VAL A 336 9.17 -14.26 15.79
C VAL A 336 8.23 -14.13 14.59
N GLY A 337 8.35 -15.03 13.60
CA GLY A 337 7.39 -15.10 12.49
C GLY A 337 5.96 -15.35 12.98
N LEU A 338 5.79 -16.19 14.01
CA LEU A 338 4.51 -16.44 14.67
C LEU A 338 4.01 -15.19 15.41
N LEU A 339 4.86 -14.51 16.17
CA LEU A 339 4.49 -13.27 16.86
C LEU A 339 4.06 -12.19 15.86
N LEU A 340 4.79 -12.02 14.76
CA LEU A 340 4.43 -11.09 13.69
C LEU A 340 3.14 -11.47 13.00
N LEU A 341 2.92 -12.77 12.75
CA LEU A 341 1.66 -13.23 12.21
C LEU A 341 0.51 -12.86 13.15
N LEU A 342 0.66 -13.05 14.47
CA LEU A 342 -0.36 -12.63 15.44
C LEU A 342 -0.59 -11.12 15.37
N VAL A 343 0.46 -10.30 15.43
CA VAL A 343 0.35 -8.84 15.32
C VAL A 343 -0.34 -8.43 14.01
N ALA A 344 0.03 -9.05 12.88
CA ALA A 344 -0.58 -8.79 11.59
C ALA A 344 -2.06 -9.19 11.56
N LEU A 345 -2.45 -10.29 12.23
CA LEU A 345 -3.85 -10.71 12.36
C LEU A 345 -4.66 -9.75 13.25
N PHE A 346 -4.06 -9.18 14.30
CA PHE A 346 -4.72 -8.19 15.17
C PHE A 346 -4.91 -6.82 14.50
N ASN A 347 -3.96 -6.39 13.67
CA ASN A 347 -4.02 -5.10 12.96
C ASN A 347 -4.71 -5.19 11.60
N ARG A 348 -4.98 -6.40 11.10
CA ARG A 348 -5.69 -6.61 9.85
C ARG A 348 -7.17 -6.67 10.10
N GLY A 349 -7.92 -6.00 9.23
CA GLY A 349 -9.37 -6.02 9.30
C GLY A 349 -9.92 -4.98 10.25
N GLU A 350 -9.40 -3.75 10.17
CA GLU A 350 -10.01 -2.59 10.82
C GLU A 350 -10.24 -1.51 9.75
N LEU A 351 -11.47 -1.03 9.64
CA LEU A 351 -11.89 0.05 8.76
C LEU A 351 -12.64 1.06 9.62
N PHE A 352 -12.19 2.32 9.62
CA PHE A 352 -12.81 3.41 10.42
C PHE A 352 -12.99 3.05 11.91
N GLY A 353 -11.98 2.43 12.53
CA GLY A 353 -12.05 2.00 13.94
C GLY A 353 -12.85 0.72 14.20
N THR A 354 -13.48 0.14 13.18
CA THR A 354 -14.35 -1.03 13.29
C THR A 354 -13.70 -2.26 12.69
N LYS A 355 -13.74 -3.36 13.43
CA LYS A 355 -13.12 -4.63 13.03
C LYS A 355 -13.92 -5.30 11.92
N THR A 356 -13.31 -6.23 11.21
CA THR A 356 -13.95 -7.13 10.27
C THR A 356 -13.87 -8.56 10.80
N LEU A 357 -14.87 -9.36 10.44
CA LEU A 357 -14.92 -10.78 10.76
C LEU A 357 -13.67 -11.49 10.21
N PRO A 358 -13.04 -12.40 10.98
CA PRO A 358 -11.77 -13.03 10.61
C PRO A 358 -11.99 -14.17 9.60
N VAL A 359 -12.61 -13.87 8.46
CA VAL A 359 -12.84 -14.83 7.36
C VAL A 359 -11.51 -15.37 6.81
N THR A 360 -11.53 -16.58 6.24
CA THR A 360 -10.31 -17.35 5.92
C THR A 360 -9.33 -16.58 5.03
N TRP A 361 -9.82 -15.84 4.02
CA TRP A 361 -8.93 -15.05 3.16
C TRP A 361 -8.26 -13.87 3.89
N GLN A 362 -8.88 -13.31 4.93
CA GLN A 362 -8.24 -12.30 5.76
C GLN A 362 -7.10 -12.90 6.57
N MET A 363 -7.31 -14.09 7.15
CA MET A 363 -6.30 -14.82 7.91
C MET A 363 -5.09 -15.17 7.04
N LEU A 364 -5.35 -15.72 5.85
CA LEU A 364 -4.32 -16.04 4.86
C LEU A 364 -3.56 -14.79 4.42
N GLY A 365 -4.28 -13.71 4.15
CA GLY A 365 -3.69 -12.44 3.77
C GLY A 365 -2.72 -11.89 4.81
N GLY A 366 -3.01 -12.05 6.11
CA GLY A 366 -2.10 -11.65 7.22
C GLY A 366 -0.76 -12.38 7.15
N GLY A 367 -0.78 -13.67 6.80
CA GLY A 367 0.43 -14.49 6.62
C GLY A 367 1.28 -14.14 5.39
N ARG A 368 0.70 -13.53 4.35
CA ARG A 368 1.41 -13.29 3.09
C ARG A 368 2.53 -12.23 3.17
N VAL A 369 2.33 -11.13 3.90
CA VAL A 369 3.22 -9.96 3.84
C VAL A 369 4.55 -10.23 4.53
N PHE A 370 4.53 -10.79 5.75
CA PHE A 370 5.75 -11.08 6.52
C PHE A 370 6.18 -12.54 6.47
N GLY A 371 5.23 -13.49 6.39
CA GLY A 371 5.54 -14.92 6.34
C GLY A 371 6.38 -15.30 5.12
N ARG A 372 6.10 -14.74 3.94
CA ARG A 372 6.86 -15.05 2.72
C ARG A 372 8.31 -14.57 2.77
N LEU A 373 8.57 -13.37 3.30
CA LEU A 373 9.93 -12.86 3.45
C LEU A 373 10.72 -13.69 4.46
N ALA A 374 10.13 -14.00 5.63
CA ALA A 374 10.77 -14.83 6.65
C ALA A 374 11.10 -16.24 6.13
N ILE A 375 10.17 -16.88 5.41
CA ILE A 375 10.39 -18.20 4.80
C ILE A 375 11.50 -18.14 3.74
N ASN A 376 11.56 -17.10 2.91
CA ASN A 376 12.62 -16.92 1.93
C ASN A 376 14.00 -16.71 2.61
N VAL A 377 14.09 -15.87 3.63
CA VAL A 377 15.33 -15.67 4.41
C VAL A 377 15.80 -16.99 5.04
N CYS A 378 14.88 -17.77 5.65
CA CYS A 378 15.19 -19.12 6.14
C CYS A 378 15.70 -20.02 5.02
N THR A 379 15.04 -20.00 3.86
CA THR A 379 15.41 -20.82 2.69
C THR A 379 16.83 -20.47 2.23
N PHE A 380 17.17 -19.19 2.14
CA PHE A 380 18.47 -18.73 1.69
C PHE A 380 19.59 -19.10 2.67
N LEU A 381 19.32 -18.93 3.97
CA LEU A 381 20.25 -19.25 5.05
C LEU A 381 20.50 -20.76 5.12
N TYR A 382 19.44 -21.57 5.19
CA TYR A 382 19.59 -23.02 5.35
C TYR A 382 20.05 -23.71 4.09
N ALA A 383 19.79 -23.17 2.89
CA ALA A 383 20.45 -23.64 1.68
C ALA A 383 21.99 -23.58 1.84
N GLY A 384 22.52 -22.44 2.30
CA GLY A 384 23.96 -22.29 2.54
C GLY A 384 24.48 -23.18 3.66
N MET A 385 23.79 -23.21 4.80
CA MET A 385 24.19 -24.04 5.95
C MET A 385 24.20 -25.53 5.61
N LEU A 386 23.24 -26.01 4.81
CA LEU A 386 23.16 -27.41 4.40
C LEU A 386 24.21 -27.78 3.34
N VAL A 387 24.41 -26.94 2.33
CA VAL A 387 25.40 -27.20 1.25
C VAL A 387 26.82 -27.19 1.82
N HIS A 388 27.14 -26.26 2.72
CA HIS A 388 28.49 -26.12 3.30
C HIS A 388 28.71 -26.94 4.58
N ARG A 389 27.70 -27.67 5.07
CA ARG A 389 27.71 -28.34 6.38
C ARG A 389 28.95 -29.21 6.60
N ALA A 390 29.24 -30.08 5.64
CA ALA A 390 30.33 -31.05 5.77
C ALA A 390 31.71 -30.35 5.85
N GLY A 391 31.88 -29.24 5.11
CA GLY A 391 33.10 -28.43 5.16
C GLY A 391 33.22 -27.63 6.46
N ILE A 392 32.13 -27.05 6.95
CA ILE A 392 32.10 -26.34 8.24
C ILE A 392 32.51 -27.27 9.38
N SER A 393 32.07 -28.52 9.35
CA SER A 393 32.43 -29.55 10.34
C SER A 393 33.73 -30.31 10.03
N ARG A 394 34.47 -29.95 8.96
CA ARG A 394 35.71 -30.61 8.51
C ARG A 394 35.60 -32.14 8.27
N ILE A 395 34.41 -32.61 7.88
CA ILE A 395 34.14 -34.02 7.54
C ILE A 395 33.88 -34.23 6.04
N ASN A 396 34.05 -33.20 5.21
CA ASN A 396 33.82 -33.24 3.77
C ASN A 396 34.61 -34.37 3.09
N HIS A 397 35.87 -34.62 3.47
CA HIS A 397 36.65 -35.74 2.91
C HIS A 397 36.04 -37.11 3.20
N LEU A 398 35.42 -37.27 4.36
CA LEU A 398 34.75 -38.52 4.77
C LEU A 398 33.42 -38.70 4.02
N VAL A 399 32.69 -37.61 3.80
CA VAL A 399 31.47 -37.64 2.97
C VAL A 399 31.79 -37.91 1.50
N ASP A 400 32.87 -37.32 1.00
CA ASP A 400 33.29 -37.43 -0.40
C ASP A 400 33.81 -38.82 -0.76
N SER A 401 34.37 -39.56 0.20
CA SER A 401 34.82 -40.95 0.01
C SER A 401 33.67 -41.97 0.03
N THR A 402 32.43 -41.55 0.34
CA THR A 402 31.28 -42.46 0.30
C THR A 402 30.87 -42.80 -1.14
N PRO A 403 30.37 -44.04 -1.40
CA PRO A 403 29.89 -44.44 -2.72
C PRO A 403 28.52 -43.81 -3.09
N ILE A 404 28.02 -42.86 -2.28
CA ILE A 404 26.73 -42.22 -2.51
C ILE A 404 26.82 -41.33 -3.75
N PRO A 405 25.86 -41.33 -4.69
CA PRO A 405 25.85 -40.40 -5.81
C PRO A 405 25.64 -38.93 -5.40
N ASN A 406 26.20 -37.98 -6.18
CA ASN A 406 26.04 -36.53 -5.89
C ASN A 406 24.57 -36.08 -5.90
N TRP A 407 23.74 -36.65 -6.79
CA TRP A 407 22.33 -36.29 -6.90
C TRP A 407 21.56 -36.65 -5.62
N THR A 408 21.91 -37.75 -4.95
CA THR A 408 21.35 -38.15 -3.65
C THR A 408 21.61 -37.09 -2.59
N LEU A 409 22.85 -36.57 -2.53
CA LEU A 409 23.24 -35.51 -1.58
C LEU A 409 22.48 -34.22 -1.89
N LEU A 410 22.47 -33.79 -3.15
CA LEU A 410 21.82 -32.55 -3.57
C LEU A 410 20.30 -32.59 -3.34
N LEU A 411 19.64 -33.64 -3.82
CA LEU A 411 18.20 -33.81 -3.68
C LEU A 411 17.77 -33.93 -2.23
N SER A 412 18.61 -34.53 -1.37
CA SER A 412 18.32 -34.58 0.08
C SER A 412 18.23 -33.19 0.70
N LYS A 413 19.04 -32.22 0.23
CA LYS A 413 19.00 -30.82 0.69
C LYS A 413 17.74 -30.11 0.18
N VAL A 414 17.38 -30.30 -1.09
CA VAL A 414 16.14 -29.75 -1.66
C VAL A 414 14.92 -30.24 -0.88
N ILE A 415 14.80 -31.55 -0.65
CA ILE A 415 13.66 -32.11 0.10
C ILE A 415 13.65 -31.60 1.55
N ALA A 416 14.82 -31.44 2.18
CA ALA A 416 14.91 -30.86 3.53
C ALA A 416 14.44 -29.40 3.58
N LEU A 417 14.77 -28.58 2.58
CA LEU A 417 14.28 -27.20 2.46
C LEU A 417 12.77 -27.15 2.20
N VAL A 418 12.24 -28.02 1.34
CA VAL A 418 10.79 -28.09 1.09
C VAL A 418 10.05 -28.52 2.36
N LYS A 419 10.54 -29.51 3.11
CA LYS A 419 9.96 -29.89 4.42
C LYS A 419 9.95 -28.73 5.40
N MET A 420 11.04 -27.94 5.45
CA MET A 420 11.10 -26.73 6.27
C MET A 420 10.04 -25.70 5.85
N GLN A 421 9.89 -25.44 4.54
CA GLN A 421 8.87 -24.52 4.02
C GLN A 421 7.44 -25.00 4.35
N LEU A 422 7.15 -26.30 4.21
CA LEU A 422 5.88 -26.89 4.58
C LEU A 422 5.56 -26.67 6.06
N VAL A 423 6.52 -26.87 6.96
CA VAL A 423 6.32 -26.61 8.40
C VAL A 423 6.00 -25.15 8.67
N LEU A 424 6.73 -24.21 8.04
CA LEU A 424 6.47 -22.79 8.21
C LEU A 424 5.09 -22.38 7.68
N LEU A 425 4.66 -22.95 6.56
CA LEU A 425 3.30 -22.76 6.03
C LEU A 425 2.22 -23.35 6.95
N SER A 426 2.48 -24.51 7.57
CA SER A 426 1.59 -25.08 8.59
C SER A 426 1.44 -24.17 9.80
N VAL A 427 2.51 -23.48 10.23
CA VAL A 427 2.44 -22.49 11.32
C VAL A 427 1.46 -21.37 10.96
N ILE A 428 1.45 -20.90 9.71
CA ILE A 428 0.51 -19.87 9.25
C ILE A 428 -0.93 -20.37 9.32
N MET A 429 -1.20 -21.56 8.81
CA MET A 429 -2.53 -22.18 8.85
C MET A 429 -3.03 -22.34 10.29
N VAL A 430 -2.22 -22.96 11.16
CA VAL A 430 -2.59 -23.21 12.56
C VAL A 430 -2.84 -21.90 13.31
N SER A 431 -1.97 -20.91 13.13
CA SER A 431 -2.13 -19.62 13.80
C SER A 431 -3.39 -18.87 13.32
N GLY A 432 -3.70 -18.94 12.03
CA GLY A 432 -4.95 -18.37 11.49
C GLY A 432 -6.19 -19.02 12.10
N ILE A 433 -6.23 -20.36 12.15
CA ILE A 433 -7.34 -21.12 12.75
C ILE A 433 -7.46 -20.82 14.25
N LEU A 434 -6.34 -20.80 14.98
CA LEU A 434 -6.33 -20.46 16.41
C LEU A 434 -6.81 -19.02 16.66
N PHE A 435 -6.46 -18.08 15.78
CA PHE A 435 -6.95 -16.71 15.87
C PHE A 435 -8.45 -16.60 15.59
N GLN A 436 -8.96 -17.33 14.60
CA GLN A 436 -10.40 -17.43 14.33
C GLN A 436 -11.15 -17.99 15.55
N VAL A 437 -10.64 -19.07 16.17
CA VAL A 437 -11.19 -19.62 17.43
C VAL A 437 -11.15 -18.59 18.56
N TYR A 438 -10.04 -17.87 18.72
CA TYR A 438 -9.89 -16.82 19.72
C TYR A 438 -10.91 -15.68 19.54
N LYS A 439 -11.28 -15.38 18.29
CA LYS A 439 -12.30 -14.40 17.93
C LYS A 439 -13.73 -14.96 17.93
N GLY A 440 -13.95 -16.22 18.31
CA GLY A 440 -15.27 -16.85 18.31
C GLY A 440 -15.82 -17.17 16.92
N TYR A 441 -14.99 -17.15 15.87
CA TYR A 441 -15.38 -17.45 14.50
C TYR A 441 -14.98 -18.89 14.14
N TYR A 442 -15.97 -19.77 13.90
CA TYR A 442 -15.76 -21.22 13.71
C TYR A 442 -15.96 -21.72 12.27
N ASN A 443 -16.22 -20.83 11.31
CA ASN A 443 -16.41 -21.22 9.90
C ASN A 443 -15.05 -21.34 9.18
N PHE A 444 -14.35 -22.45 9.40
CA PHE A 444 -13.01 -22.70 8.86
C PHE A 444 -13.06 -23.29 7.45
N GLU A 445 -12.52 -22.57 6.46
CA GLU A 445 -12.35 -23.10 5.11
C GLU A 445 -10.99 -23.82 4.98
N ILE A 446 -10.88 -25.03 5.54
CA ILE A 446 -9.62 -25.80 5.52
C ILE A 446 -9.11 -26.04 4.09
N GLY A 447 -10.00 -26.31 3.15
CA GLY A 447 -9.64 -26.48 1.73
C GLY A 447 -8.99 -25.22 1.12
N HIS A 448 -9.45 -24.04 1.54
CA HIS A 448 -8.90 -22.76 1.11
C HIS A 448 -7.49 -22.55 1.68
N TYR A 449 -7.28 -22.80 2.97
CA TYR A 449 -5.95 -22.81 3.59
C TYR A 449 -4.98 -23.73 2.84
N ILE A 450 -5.41 -24.96 2.54
CA ILE A 450 -4.56 -25.95 1.90
C ILE A 450 -4.17 -25.51 0.49
N THR A 451 -5.16 -25.06 -0.28
CA THR A 451 -4.96 -24.62 -1.67
C THR A 451 -4.01 -23.43 -1.72
N GLU A 452 -4.15 -22.45 -0.84
CA GLU A 452 -3.30 -21.27 -0.91
C GLU A 452 -1.88 -21.57 -0.44
N LEU A 453 -1.73 -22.13 0.75
CA LEU A 453 -0.44 -22.23 1.41
C LEU A 453 0.39 -23.36 0.81
N PHE A 454 -0.17 -24.57 0.71
CA PHE A 454 0.59 -25.76 0.33
C PHE A 454 0.63 -26.00 -1.18
N PHE A 455 -0.26 -25.36 -1.96
CA PHE A 455 -0.21 -25.45 -3.42
C PHE A 455 0.29 -24.14 -4.05
N LEU A 456 -0.44 -23.03 -3.93
CA LEU A 456 -0.07 -21.80 -4.64
C LEU A 456 1.23 -21.17 -4.11
N ASP A 457 1.37 -20.99 -2.80
CA ASP A 457 2.52 -20.34 -2.18
C ASP A 457 3.76 -21.23 -2.17
N LEU A 458 3.58 -22.53 -1.96
CA LEU A 458 4.68 -23.49 -2.02
C LEU A 458 5.39 -23.48 -3.38
N LEU A 459 4.66 -23.36 -4.50
CA LEU A 459 5.27 -23.26 -5.83
C LEU A 459 6.20 -22.03 -5.94
N ASN A 460 5.77 -20.90 -5.38
CA ASN A 460 6.58 -19.68 -5.36
C ASN A 460 7.85 -19.84 -4.49
N LEU A 461 7.72 -20.48 -3.32
CA LEU A 461 8.83 -20.73 -2.40
C LEU A 461 9.80 -21.79 -2.91
N PHE A 462 9.30 -22.76 -3.68
CA PHE A 462 10.09 -23.83 -4.26
C PHE A 462 11.08 -23.31 -5.30
N VAL A 463 10.65 -22.37 -6.16
CA VAL A 463 11.54 -21.67 -7.11
C VAL A 463 12.72 -21.02 -6.40
N TRP A 464 12.47 -20.35 -5.26
CA TRP A 464 13.52 -19.74 -4.45
C TRP A 464 14.46 -20.77 -3.82
N ALA A 465 13.95 -21.93 -3.39
CA ALA A 465 14.79 -23.01 -2.88
C ALA A 465 15.77 -23.54 -3.95
N LEU A 466 15.30 -23.69 -5.20
CA LEU A 466 16.14 -24.14 -6.32
C LEU A 466 17.26 -23.15 -6.64
N LEU A 467 16.94 -21.86 -6.76
CA LEU A 467 17.96 -20.80 -6.97
C LEU A 467 18.96 -20.75 -5.80
N SER A 468 18.47 -20.92 -4.58
CA SER A 468 19.32 -20.88 -3.38
C SER A 468 20.36 -21.99 -3.37
N ILE A 469 19.95 -23.22 -3.68
CA ILE A 469 20.87 -24.35 -3.80
C ILE A 469 21.91 -24.09 -4.90
N PHE A 470 21.51 -23.52 -6.02
CA PHE A 470 22.42 -23.17 -7.11
C PHE A 470 23.49 -22.16 -6.70
N LEU A 471 23.08 -21.00 -6.17
CA LEU A 471 24.04 -19.97 -5.76
C LEU A 471 24.95 -20.43 -4.63
N GLN A 472 24.43 -21.19 -3.66
CA GLN A 472 25.21 -21.75 -2.56
C GLN A 472 26.16 -22.86 -3.02
N THR A 473 25.88 -23.54 -4.13
CA THR A 473 26.83 -24.51 -4.70
C THR A 473 27.98 -23.81 -5.43
N LEU A 474 27.72 -22.66 -6.06
CA LEU A 474 28.75 -21.90 -6.77
C LEU A 474 29.71 -21.17 -5.83
N LEU A 475 29.17 -20.56 -4.77
CA LEU A 475 29.91 -19.70 -3.86
C LEU A 475 30.53 -20.53 -2.73
N ARG A 476 31.80 -20.27 -2.37
CA ARG A 476 32.46 -20.99 -1.25
C ARG A 476 32.01 -20.51 0.13
N ASN A 477 31.44 -19.30 0.22
CA ASN A 477 31.05 -18.68 1.48
C ASN A 477 29.52 -18.67 1.62
N PRO A 478 28.95 -19.37 2.62
CA PRO A 478 27.48 -19.47 2.80
C PRO A 478 26.81 -18.10 3.01
N TYR A 479 27.50 -17.17 3.67
CA TYR A 479 26.96 -15.85 3.99
C TYR A 479 27.00 -14.90 2.79
N LEU A 480 28.00 -15.04 1.91
CA LEU A 480 28.04 -14.31 0.64
C LEU A 480 26.90 -14.79 -0.27
N GLY A 481 26.62 -16.10 -0.30
CA GLY A 481 25.49 -16.66 -1.04
C GLY A 481 24.14 -16.18 -0.53
N LEU A 482 23.96 -16.13 0.80
CA LEU A 482 22.78 -15.54 1.43
C LEU A 482 22.59 -14.08 0.99
N PHE A 483 23.66 -13.27 1.04
CA PHE A 483 23.58 -11.86 0.70
C PHE A 483 23.22 -11.63 -0.78
N ILE A 484 23.83 -12.37 -1.70
CA ILE A 484 23.49 -12.26 -3.14
C ILE A 484 22.03 -12.65 -3.39
N LEU A 485 21.51 -13.70 -2.72
CA LEU A 485 20.10 -14.07 -2.80
C LEU A 485 19.18 -12.95 -2.32
N LEU A 486 19.54 -12.26 -1.22
CA LEU A 486 18.80 -11.10 -0.73
C LEU A 486 18.81 -9.96 -1.75
N VAL A 487 19.98 -9.65 -2.34
CA VAL A 487 20.11 -8.62 -3.39
C VAL A 487 19.25 -8.96 -4.61
N ILE A 488 19.19 -10.22 -5.04
CA ILE A 488 18.32 -10.64 -6.16
C ILE A 488 16.84 -10.49 -5.79
N ALA A 489 16.43 -10.99 -4.61
CA ALA A 489 15.05 -10.94 -4.16
C ALA A 489 14.53 -9.49 -4.03
N ILE A 490 15.36 -8.59 -3.52
CA ILE A 490 15.02 -7.18 -3.30
C ILE A 490 15.22 -6.33 -4.56
N GLY A 491 16.23 -6.66 -5.37
CA GLY A 491 16.61 -5.90 -6.57
C GLY A 491 15.69 -6.14 -7.77
N THR A 492 15.09 -7.33 -7.87
CA THR A 492 14.24 -7.71 -9.02
C THR A 492 13.08 -6.73 -9.30
N PRO A 493 12.33 -6.23 -8.28
CA PRO A 493 11.31 -5.20 -8.48
C PRO A 493 11.84 -3.89 -9.10
N PHE A 494 13.08 -3.51 -8.82
CA PHE A 494 13.68 -2.27 -9.32
C PHE A 494 14.13 -2.36 -10.79
N LEU A 495 14.17 -3.56 -11.39
CA LEU A 495 14.54 -3.72 -12.80
C LEU A 495 13.59 -2.98 -13.76
N THR A 496 12.35 -2.73 -13.34
CA THR A 496 11.39 -1.92 -14.11
C THR A 496 11.84 -0.46 -14.25
N LEU A 497 12.57 0.08 -13.27
CA LEU A 497 13.18 1.41 -13.39
C LEU A 497 14.30 1.46 -14.44
N ALA A 498 14.86 0.31 -14.81
CA ALA A 498 15.88 0.17 -15.85
C ALA A 498 15.31 -0.27 -17.22
N GLY A 499 13.98 -0.21 -17.40
CA GLY A 499 13.31 -0.60 -18.66
C GLY A 499 12.95 -2.08 -18.78
N ILE A 500 13.27 -2.91 -17.78
CA ILE A 500 12.88 -4.33 -17.76
C ILE A 500 11.49 -4.44 -17.13
N GLU A 501 10.48 -4.25 -17.97
CA GLU A 501 9.09 -4.22 -17.54
C GLU A 501 8.39 -5.59 -17.60
N GLN A 502 8.84 -6.50 -18.47
CA GLN A 502 8.19 -7.80 -18.64
C GLN A 502 8.44 -8.73 -17.45
N ASP A 503 7.36 -9.27 -16.89
CA ASP A 503 7.44 -10.16 -15.73
C ASP A 503 8.20 -11.46 -16.01
N ILE A 504 8.19 -11.96 -17.25
CA ILE A 504 8.93 -13.16 -17.62
C ILE A 504 10.46 -12.99 -17.52
N LEU A 505 10.95 -11.74 -17.55
CA LEU A 505 12.37 -11.42 -17.41
C LEU A 505 12.78 -11.11 -15.96
N LYS A 506 11.79 -10.98 -15.07
CA LYS A 506 11.99 -10.68 -13.65
C LYS A 506 11.87 -11.97 -12.84
N PHE A 507 12.95 -12.40 -12.20
CA PHE A 507 13.03 -13.72 -11.57
C PHE A 507 11.89 -13.98 -10.59
N ASN A 508 11.16 -15.08 -10.80
CA ASN A 508 10.00 -15.52 -10.00
C ASN A 508 8.81 -14.52 -9.95
N GLU A 509 8.78 -13.50 -10.81
CA GLU A 509 7.64 -12.59 -10.99
C GLU A 509 6.63 -13.14 -12.01
N GLY A 510 5.40 -12.58 -12.01
CA GLY A 510 4.32 -12.97 -12.92
C GLY A 510 2.93 -12.52 -12.47
N PRO A 511 1.88 -12.88 -13.23
CA PRO A 511 0.48 -12.63 -12.87
C PRO A 511 0.17 -13.15 -11.46
N ARG A 512 -0.51 -12.35 -10.65
CA ARG A 512 -0.92 -12.73 -9.29
C ARG A 512 -2.29 -13.41 -9.31
N TYR A 513 -2.56 -14.25 -8.30
CA TYR A 513 -3.89 -14.78 -8.04
C TYR A 513 -4.60 -13.93 -6.96
N SER A 514 -5.93 -13.99 -6.93
CA SER A 514 -6.76 -13.28 -5.95
C SER A 514 -7.96 -14.15 -5.57
N TYR A 515 -8.42 -14.05 -4.33
CA TYR A 515 -9.57 -14.78 -3.82
C TYR A 515 -10.72 -13.83 -3.46
N SER A 516 -11.96 -14.29 -3.65
CA SER A 516 -13.22 -13.69 -3.22
C SER A 516 -14.13 -14.81 -2.72
N ASP A 517 -14.94 -14.55 -1.70
CA ASP A 517 -15.91 -15.52 -1.18
C ASP A 517 -16.97 -15.84 -2.26
N MET A 518 -17.36 -14.85 -3.08
CA MET A 518 -18.28 -15.05 -4.20
C MET A 518 -17.71 -15.89 -5.37
N ASN A 519 -16.45 -15.66 -5.78
CA ASN A 519 -15.89 -16.19 -7.05
C ASN A 519 -14.68 -17.12 -6.86
N GLY A 520 -14.30 -17.42 -5.62
CA GLY A 520 -13.08 -18.15 -5.28
C GLY A 520 -11.84 -17.53 -5.93
N TYR A 521 -10.94 -18.38 -6.43
CA TYR A 521 -9.72 -17.94 -7.14
C TYR A 521 -9.96 -17.45 -8.58
N GLY A 522 -11.14 -17.66 -9.15
CA GLY A 522 -11.43 -17.30 -10.55
C GLY A 522 -10.53 -18.01 -11.56
N VAL A 523 -9.44 -17.38 -12.02
CA VAL A 523 -8.48 -17.93 -13.00
C VAL A 523 -7.12 -18.15 -12.32
N LEU A 524 -6.64 -19.40 -12.27
CA LEU A 524 -5.30 -19.73 -11.75
C LEU A 524 -4.26 -20.00 -12.85
N LEU A 525 -4.69 -20.34 -14.06
CA LEU A 525 -3.81 -20.84 -15.13
C LEU A 525 -2.65 -19.89 -15.50
N PRO A 526 -2.82 -18.55 -15.59
CA PRO A 526 -1.70 -17.64 -15.82
C PRO A 526 -0.64 -17.71 -14.72
N TYR A 527 -1.06 -17.70 -13.45
CA TYR A 527 -0.14 -17.82 -12.31
C TYR A 527 0.63 -19.15 -12.36
N LEU A 528 -0.11 -20.26 -12.54
CA LEU A 528 0.49 -21.60 -12.58
C LEU A 528 1.47 -21.77 -13.75
N SER A 529 1.17 -21.17 -14.91
CA SER A 529 2.06 -21.21 -16.08
C SER A 529 3.38 -20.48 -15.83
N TYR A 530 3.33 -19.28 -15.23
CA TYR A 530 4.53 -18.54 -14.86
C TYR A 530 5.34 -19.24 -13.76
N LYS A 531 4.66 -19.87 -12.78
CA LYS A 531 5.36 -20.68 -11.76
C LYS A 531 5.98 -21.94 -12.36
N MET A 532 5.30 -22.61 -13.28
CA MET A 532 5.87 -23.75 -14.00
C MET A 532 7.09 -23.32 -14.82
N TYR A 533 7.02 -22.19 -15.53
CA TYR A 533 8.16 -21.60 -16.24
C TYR A 533 9.38 -21.42 -15.32
N TRP A 534 9.21 -20.78 -14.16
CA TRP A 534 10.33 -20.60 -13.22
C TRP A 534 10.78 -21.88 -12.53
N ILE A 535 9.90 -22.86 -12.32
CA ILE A 535 10.26 -24.19 -11.82
C ILE A 535 11.15 -24.92 -12.83
N LEU A 536 10.81 -24.90 -14.13
CA LEU A 536 11.63 -25.49 -15.18
C LEU A 536 13.03 -24.84 -15.24
N CYS A 537 13.10 -23.51 -15.08
CA CYS A 537 14.36 -22.79 -14.90
C CYS A 537 15.14 -23.30 -13.69
N GLY A 538 14.48 -23.38 -12.53
CA GLY A 538 15.06 -23.87 -11.29
C GLY A 538 15.56 -25.30 -11.37
N LEU A 539 14.87 -26.19 -12.09
CA LEU A 539 15.29 -27.57 -12.33
C LEU A 539 16.53 -27.63 -13.23
N ALA A 540 16.62 -26.79 -14.26
CA ALA A 540 17.85 -26.66 -15.05
C ALA A 540 19.01 -26.16 -14.18
N LEU A 541 18.80 -25.15 -13.33
CA LEU A 541 19.78 -24.67 -12.35
C LEU A 541 20.18 -25.76 -11.34
N LEU A 542 19.26 -26.65 -10.96
CA LEU A 542 19.56 -27.78 -10.08
C LEU A 542 20.48 -28.80 -10.77
N VAL A 543 20.29 -29.06 -12.06
CA VAL A 543 21.22 -29.89 -12.84
C VAL A 543 22.59 -29.23 -12.91
N VAL A 544 22.68 -27.91 -13.13
CA VAL A 544 23.96 -27.19 -13.08
C VAL A 544 24.60 -27.31 -11.69
N SER A 545 23.81 -27.21 -10.63
CA SER A 545 24.27 -27.42 -9.25
C SER A 545 24.88 -28.80 -9.06
N PHE A 546 24.27 -29.84 -9.63
CA PHE A 546 24.81 -31.20 -9.62
C PHE A 546 26.17 -31.28 -10.33
N LEU A 547 26.33 -30.63 -11.48
CA LEU A 547 27.59 -30.62 -12.23
C LEU A 547 28.72 -29.94 -11.43
N PHE A 548 28.40 -28.80 -10.80
CA PHE A 548 29.33 -28.00 -10.00
C PHE A 548 29.51 -28.47 -8.55
N TRP A 549 28.87 -29.59 -8.17
CA TRP A 549 28.99 -30.16 -6.84
C TRP A 549 30.43 -30.56 -6.55
N VAL A 550 31.03 -29.94 -5.54
CA VAL A 550 32.44 -30.14 -5.22
C VAL A 550 32.60 -31.44 -4.42
N ARG A 551 33.45 -32.35 -4.93
CA ARG A 551 34.02 -33.47 -4.19
C ARG A 551 35.54 -33.41 -4.30
N GLY A 552 36.26 -33.65 -3.20
CA GLY A 552 37.71 -33.54 -3.14
C GLY A 552 38.20 -32.11 -2.91
N ILE A 553 39.46 -31.83 -3.23
CA ILE A 553 40.11 -30.52 -3.04
C ILE A 553 40.44 -29.90 -4.41
N PRO A 554 39.45 -29.40 -5.18
CA PRO A 554 39.76 -28.64 -6.38
C PRO A 554 40.37 -27.29 -5.98
N ASN A 555 41.54 -26.99 -6.53
CA ASN A 555 42.33 -25.82 -6.16
C ASN A 555 41.78 -24.53 -6.78
N SER A 556 41.18 -24.61 -7.98
CA SER A 556 40.72 -23.42 -8.73
C SER A 556 39.28 -23.53 -9.26
N PHE A 557 38.69 -22.39 -9.66
CA PHE A 557 37.38 -22.37 -10.33
C PHE A 557 37.43 -22.96 -11.74
N ALA A 558 38.54 -22.80 -12.45
CA ALA A 558 38.75 -23.39 -13.78
C ALA A 558 38.70 -24.94 -13.73
N GLU A 559 39.30 -25.52 -12.69
CA GLU A 559 39.24 -26.96 -12.44
C GLU A 559 37.80 -27.46 -12.21
N ARG A 560 36.98 -26.67 -11.49
CA ARG A 560 35.55 -26.99 -11.32
C ARG A 560 34.79 -27.00 -12.64
N ILE A 561 35.13 -26.11 -13.57
CA ILE A 561 34.54 -26.10 -14.92
C ILE A 561 34.96 -27.36 -15.70
N ALA A 562 36.24 -27.75 -15.65
CA ALA A 562 36.72 -28.97 -16.30
C ALA A 562 36.00 -30.22 -15.78
N ILE A 563 35.81 -30.31 -14.45
CA ILE A 563 35.03 -31.38 -13.81
C ILE A 563 33.55 -31.33 -14.21
N ALA A 564 32.95 -30.15 -14.29
CA ALA A 564 31.56 -30.00 -14.73
C ALA A 564 31.38 -30.49 -16.18
N LYS A 565 32.31 -30.15 -17.09
CA LYS A 565 32.32 -30.62 -18.48
C LYS A 565 32.45 -32.14 -18.57
N SER A 566 33.32 -32.76 -17.77
CA SER A 566 33.47 -34.22 -17.80
C SER A 566 32.23 -34.96 -17.30
N ARG A 567 31.47 -34.36 -16.37
CA ARG A 567 30.20 -34.87 -15.82
C ARG A 567 28.98 -34.61 -16.71
N PHE A 568 29.09 -33.73 -17.70
CA PHE A 568 27.99 -33.37 -18.58
C PHE A 568 27.75 -34.43 -19.67
N LYS A 569 27.35 -35.63 -19.25
CA LYS A 569 27.08 -36.78 -20.11
C LYS A 569 25.85 -37.56 -19.60
N GLY A 570 25.24 -38.39 -20.45
CA GLY A 570 24.13 -39.26 -20.09
C GLY A 570 22.93 -38.52 -19.48
N PHE A 571 22.46 -38.97 -18.32
CA PHE A 571 21.25 -38.43 -17.66
C PHE A 571 21.32 -36.93 -17.34
N ALA A 572 22.49 -36.41 -16.94
CA ALA A 572 22.64 -34.99 -16.61
C ALA A 572 22.51 -34.10 -17.85
N ALA A 573 23.10 -34.51 -18.98
CA ALA A 573 22.99 -33.79 -20.24
C ALA A 573 21.55 -33.82 -20.78
N VAL A 574 20.90 -34.99 -20.80
CA VAL A 574 19.51 -35.15 -21.24
C VAL A 574 18.56 -34.31 -20.38
N SER A 575 18.68 -34.39 -19.05
CA SER A 575 17.81 -33.62 -18.14
C SER A 575 17.99 -32.11 -18.31
N PHE A 576 19.23 -31.64 -18.45
CA PHE A 576 19.51 -30.22 -18.69
C PHE A 576 18.88 -29.73 -20.00
N VAL A 577 19.03 -30.49 -21.09
CA VAL A 577 18.46 -30.16 -22.40
C VAL A 577 16.93 -30.15 -22.34
N VAL A 578 16.32 -31.18 -21.74
CA VAL A 578 14.84 -31.27 -21.62
C VAL A 578 14.28 -30.11 -20.80
N PHE A 579 14.84 -29.82 -19.62
CA PHE A 579 14.36 -28.70 -18.80
C PHE A 579 14.60 -27.35 -19.46
N SER A 580 15.74 -27.17 -20.15
CA SER A 580 16.03 -25.92 -20.86
C SER A 580 15.12 -25.73 -22.07
N LEU A 581 14.86 -26.77 -22.86
CA LEU A 581 13.92 -26.71 -23.98
C LEU A 581 12.49 -26.48 -23.51
N ALA A 582 12.06 -27.13 -22.42
CA ALA A 582 10.75 -26.89 -21.83
C ALA A 582 10.62 -25.47 -21.27
N PHE A 583 11.65 -24.97 -20.59
CA PHE A 583 11.73 -23.60 -20.08
C PHE A 583 11.65 -22.57 -21.21
N LEU A 584 12.48 -22.74 -22.25
CA LEU A 584 12.50 -21.84 -23.40
C LEU A 584 11.23 -21.96 -24.23
N GLY A 585 10.68 -23.16 -24.41
CA GLY A 585 9.44 -23.40 -25.15
C GLY A 585 8.22 -22.77 -24.45
N LEU A 586 8.07 -22.98 -23.14
CA LEU A 586 7.03 -22.33 -22.35
C LEU A 586 7.25 -20.82 -22.26
N GLY A 587 8.50 -20.39 -22.09
CA GLY A 587 8.88 -18.97 -22.08
C GLY A 587 8.56 -18.28 -23.39
N PHE A 588 8.83 -18.94 -24.52
CA PHE A 588 8.50 -18.45 -25.85
C PHE A 588 6.98 -18.41 -26.08
N SER A 589 6.23 -19.41 -25.60
CA SER A 589 4.76 -19.41 -25.64
C SER A 589 4.17 -18.23 -24.86
N ILE A 590 4.65 -18.03 -23.62
CA ILE A 590 4.25 -16.88 -22.78
C ILE A 590 4.65 -15.57 -23.46
N TYR A 591 5.90 -15.45 -23.94
CA TYR A 591 6.40 -14.26 -24.63
C TYR A 591 5.66 -13.98 -25.94
N GLN A 592 5.23 -15.00 -26.68
CA GLN A 592 4.42 -14.78 -27.88
C GLN A 592 3.04 -14.23 -27.55
N GLU A 593 2.39 -14.73 -26.50
CA GLU A 593 1.04 -14.28 -26.15
C GLU A 593 1.05 -12.93 -25.40
N THR A 594 2.08 -12.68 -24.61
CA THR A 594 2.22 -11.49 -23.74
C THR A 594 3.13 -10.41 -24.32
N GLY A 595 4.04 -10.76 -25.22
CA GLY A 595 5.12 -9.90 -25.72
C GLY A 595 5.12 -9.61 -27.23
N THR A 596 4.71 -10.53 -28.13
CA THR A 596 4.78 -10.27 -29.60
C THR A 596 3.46 -9.80 -30.24
N LYS A 597 3.62 -8.95 -31.28
CA LYS A 597 2.63 -8.34 -32.18
C LYS A 597 1.50 -7.53 -31.50
N ASN A 598 1.66 -6.21 -31.46
CA ASN A 598 0.61 -5.19 -31.23
C ASN A 598 -0.25 -5.35 -29.96
N LYS A 599 0.20 -6.11 -28.94
CA LYS A 599 -0.61 -6.44 -27.74
C LYS A 599 -0.06 -5.92 -26.41
N ARG A 600 1.20 -5.48 -26.39
CA ARG A 600 1.88 -4.93 -25.23
C ARG A 600 2.43 -3.56 -25.61
N THR A 601 2.03 -2.56 -24.83
CA THR A 601 2.57 -1.20 -24.90
C THR A 601 3.52 -1.05 -23.72
N SER A 602 4.78 -0.70 -23.97
CA SER A 602 5.73 -0.31 -22.92
C SER A 602 5.30 1.01 -22.26
N SER A 603 5.85 1.33 -21.08
CA SER A 603 5.57 2.61 -20.43
C SER A 603 5.92 3.79 -21.34
N LYS A 604 7.04 3.69 -22.08
CA LYS A 604 7.46 4.72 -23.02
C LYS A 604 6.53 4.84 -24.23
N GLU A 605 6.12 3.73 -24.83
CA GLU A 605 5.16 3.74 -25.95
C GLU A 605 3.82 4.30 -25.50
N GLN A 606 3.37 4.01 -24.28
CA GLN A 606 2.11 4.52 -23.74
C GLN A 606 2.18 6.03 -23.53
N GLU A 607 3.29 6.54 -23.01
CA GLU A 607 3.57 7.98 -22.92
C GLU A 607 3.52 8.64 -24.31
N LEU A 608 4.22 8.09 -25.30
CA LEU A 608 4.22 8.60 -26.68
C LEU A 608 2.83 8.52 -27.33
N GLN A 609 2.03 7.49 -27.04
CA GLN A 609 0.65 7.38 -27.50
C GLN A 609 -0.21 8.50 -26.92
N ARG A 610 -0.06 8.85 -25.62
CA ARG A 610 -0.76 10.00 -25.02
C ARG A 610 -0.34 11.34 -25.66
N VAL A 611 0.96 11.52 -25.95
CA VAL A 611 1.45 12.70 -26.67
C VAL A 611 0.85 12.77 -28.08
N LYS A 612 0.84 11.65 -28.81
CA LYS A 612 0.25 11.57 -30.15
C LYS A 612 -1.25 11.82 -30.13
N TRP A 613 -1.95 11.30 -29.12
CA TRP A 613 -3.37 11.54 -28.90
C TRP A 613 -3.65 13.04 -28.80
N GLU A 614 -2.92 13.73 -27.94
CA GLU A 614 -3.09 15.16 -27.74
C GLU A 614 -2.70 15.97 -28.98
N LYS A 615 -1.53 15.74 -29.57
CA LYS A 615 -1.08 16.49 -30.77
C LYS A 615 -1.98 16.28 -31.99
N THR A 616 -2.55 15.08 -32.16
CA THR A 616 -3.35 14.75 -33.35
C THR A 616 -4.80 15.18 -33.19
N TYR A 617 -5.40 14.90 -32.03
CA TYR A 617 -6.86 14.94 -31.86
C TYR A 617 -7.37 16.07 -30.98
N LYS A 618 -6.53 16.77 -30.19
CA LYS A 618 -7.01 17.84 -29.31
C LYS A 618 -7.70 18.99 -30.06
N LYS A 619 -7.34 19.23 -31.32
CA LYS A 619 -8.03 20.20 -32.20
C LYS A 619 -9.54 19.94 -32.38
N TYR A 620 -10.00 18.72 -32.08
CA TYR A 620 -11.39 18.31 -32.16
C TYR A 620 -12.16 18.45 -30.83
N GLU A 621 -11.50 18.87 -29.75
CA GLU A 621 -12.10 18.99 -28.41
C GLU A 621 -13.35 19.89 -28.39
N SER A 622 -13.31 21.02 -29.10
CA SER A 622 -14.43 21.97 -29.15
C SER A 622 -15.42 21.72 -30.30
N TYR A 623 -15.28 20.61 -31.04
CA TYR A 623 -16.18 20.30 -32.15
C TYR A 623 -17.54 19.83 -31.60
N ALA A 624 -18.63 20.41 -32.11
CA ALA A 624 -19.98 20.10 -31.66
C ALA A 624 -20.37 18.64 -31.99
N GLN A 625 -20.78 17.87 -30.99
CA GLN A 625 -21.32 16.51 -31.13
C GLN A 625 -22.80 16.50 -30.73
N PRO A 626 -23.64 15.62 -31.31
CA PRO A 626 -25.01 15.45 -30.86
C PRO A 626 -25.03 14.82 -29.46
N ARG A 627 -26.11 15.06 -28.72
CA ARG A 627 -26.30 14.55 -27.36
C ARG A 627 -27.08 13.25 -27.38
N ILE A 628 -26.60 12.23 -26.67
CA ILE A 628 -27.34 10.99 -26.43
C ILE A 628 -28.52 11.32 -25.50
N ILE A 629 -29.74 10.99 -25.94
CA ILE A 629 -30.99 11.24 -25.19
C ILE A 629 -31.72 9.94 -24.82
N ALA A 630 -31.39 8.82 -25.46
CA ALA A 630 -31.94 7.52 -25.09
C ALA A 630 -30.96 6.40 -25.41
N VAL A 631 -30.93 5.40 -24.53
CA VAL A 631 -30.14 4.19 -24.67
C VAL A 631 -31.03 2.97 -24.49
N LYS A 632 -31.08 2.13 -25.51
CA LYS A 632 -31.62 0.77 -25.41
C LYS A 632 -30.50 -0.24 -25.60
N THR A 633 -30.34 -1.20 -24.69
CA THR A 633 -29.22 -2.15 -24.77
C THR A 633 -29.61 -3.57 -24.44
N ASP A 634 -29.04 -4.53 -25.16
CA ASP A 634 -29.13 -5.95 -24.85
C ASP A 634 -27.74 -6.44 -24.49
N VAL A 635 -27.56 -6.97 -23.27
CA VAL A 635 -26.27 -7.41 -22.74
C VAL A 635 -26.36 -8.89 -22.39
N ASN A 636 -25.66 -9.75 -23.13
CA ASN A 636 -25.59 -11.16 -22.81
C ASN A 636 -24.27 -11.47 -22.11
N ILE A 637 -24.37 -11.78 -20.82
CA ILE A 637 -23.24 -12.16 -19.99
C ILE A 637 -23.08 -13.68 -20.07
N PHE A 638 -21.88 -14.16 -20.33
CA PHE A 638 -21.53 -15.58 -20.38
C PHE A 638 -20.54 -15.89 -19.23
N PRO A 639 -21.03 -16.16 -18.00
CA PRO A 639 -20.16 -16.31 -16.83
C PRO A 639 -19.17 -17.48 -16.94
N LYS A 640 -19.58 -18.62 -17.53
CA LYS A 640 -18.73 -19.81 -17.67
C LYS A 640 -17.58 -19.57 -18.65
N GLU A 641 -17.90 -18.99 -19.80
CA GLU A 641 -16.96 -18.62 -20.85
C GLU A 641 -16.17 -17.34 -20.51
N ARG A 642 -16.62 -16.60 -19.48
CA ARG A 642 -16.07 -15.33 -19.00
C ARG A 642 -15.97 -14.29 -20.10
N MET A 643 -17.04 -14.19 -20.88
CA MET A 643 -17.18 -13.22 -21.96
C MET A 643 -18.58 -12.59 -21.90
N TYR A 644 -18.74 -11.49 -22.62
CA TYR A 644 -20.03 -10.90 -22.95
C TYR A 644 -20.07 -10.53 -24.43
N ASP A 645 -21.27 -10.51 -24.99
CA ASP A 645 -21.61 -9.69 -26.14
C ASP A 645 -22.73 -8.73 -25.77
N ALA A 646 -22.73 -7.57 -26.39
CA ALA A 646 -23.69 -6.53 -26.10
C ALA A 646 -24.05 -5.78 -27.37
N THR A 647 -25.33 -5.44 -27.52
CA THR A 647 -25.83 -4.49 -28.49
C THR A 647 -26.36 -3.26 -27.78
N ALA A 648 -26.18 -2.09 -28.37
CA ALA A 648 -26.78 -0.86 -27.89
C ALA A 648 -27.31 -0.04 -29.07
N LYS A 649 -28.43 0.64 -28.87
CA LYS A 649 -28.98 1.63 -29.77
C LYS A 649 -28.99 2.97 -29.05
N TYR A 650 -28.18 3.89 -29.53
CA TYR A 650 -28.14 5.28 -29.07
C TYR A 650 -29.06 6.11 -29.94
N THR A 651 -30.00 6.81 -29.31
CA THR A 651 -30.77 7.89 -29.95
C THR A 651 -30.13 9.20 -29.55
N MET A 652 -29.73 9.98 -30.54
CA MET A 652 -28.99 11.22 -30.35
C MET A 652 -29.74 12.37 -31.01
N VAL A 653 -29.66 13.56 -30.42
CA VAL A 653 -30.23 14.80 -30.99
C VAL A 653 -29.15 15.86 -31.06
N ASN A 654 -29.10 16.59 -32.17
CA ASN A 654 -28.29 17.80 -32.24
C ASN A 654 -28.96 18.92 -31.44
N LYS A 655 -28.64 18.99 -30.14
CA LYS A 655 -29.09 20.07 -29.25
C LYS A 655 -28.31 21.38 -29.46
N THR A 656 -27.33 21.42 -30.36
CA THR A 656 -26.51 22.61 -30.61
C THR A 656 -27.17 23.51 -31.65
N ASN A 657 -26.73 24.77 -31.74
CA ASN A 657 -27.14 25.70 -32.79
C ASN A 657 -26.30 25.58 -34.08
N LYS A 658 -25.39 24.60 -34.16
CA LYS A 658 -24.49 24.38 -35.30
C LYS A 658 -24.94 23.16 -36.10
N VAL A 659 -24.73 23.21 -37.41
CA VAL A 659 -24.87 22.04 -38.28
C VAL A 659 -23.69 21.10 -38.01
N ILE A 660 -23.96 19.81 -37.81
CA ILE A 660 -22.95 18.79 -37.56
C ILE A 660 -22.84 17.91 -38.81
N ASP A 661 -21.69 17.93 -39.48
CA ASP A 661 -21.45 17.10 -40.67
C ASP A 661 -20.74 15.78 -40.36
N SER A 662 -20.12 15.67 -39.17
CA SER A 662 -19.26 14.55 -38.81
C SER A 662 -19.41 14.15 -37.35
N ILE A 663 -19.32 12.85 -37.07
CA ILE A 663 -19.33 12.28 -35.72
C ILE A 663 -17.96 11.73 -35.37
N PHE A 664 -17.48 12.09 -34.19
CA PHE A 664 -16.20 11.66 -33.66
C PHE A 664 -16.46 10.60 -32.60
N LEU A 665 -16.09 9.37 -32.90
CA LEU A 665 -16.42 8.22 -32.07
C LEU A 665 -15.17 7.74 -31.34
N ASN A 666 -15.14 7.96 -30.02
CA ASN A 666 -14.08 7.46 -29.14
C ASN A 666 -14.51 6.13 -28.53
N HIS A 667 -13.85 5.05 -28.93
CA HIS A 667 -14.22 3.69 -28.56
C HIS A 667 -13.06 2.97 -27.86
N ASN A 668 -13.33 1.76 -27.38
CA ASN A 668 -12.32 0.94 -26.72
C ASN A 668 -11.69 -0.07 -27.70
N SER A 669 -10.70 -0.82 -27.20
CA SER A 669 -9.99 -1.83 -27.98
C SER A 669 -10.80 -3.11 -28.30
N LEU A 670 -12.09 -3.16 -27.95
CA LEU A 670 -12.94 -4.33 -28.17
C LEU A 670 -13.35 -4.46 -29.64
N LYS A 671 -13.81 -5.65 -30.03
CA LYS A 671 -14.32 -5.85 -31.38
C LYS A 671 -15.72 -5.24 -31.44
N SER A 672 -15.85 -4.14 -32.17
CA SER A 672 -17.08 -3.35 -32.23
C SER A 672 -17.50 -3.05 -33.67
N THR A 673 -18.80 -2.91 -33.89
CA THR A 673 -19.38 -2.38 -35.14
C THR A 673 -20.28 -1.19 -34.81
N PHE A 674 -20.31 -0.22 -35.72
CA PHE A 674 -21.01 1.05 -35.56
C PHE A 674 -21.79 1.33 -36.84
N GLU A 675 -23.13 1.38 -36.74
CA GLU A 675 -24.01 1.57 -37.88
C GLU A 675 -24.97 2.72 -37.60
N PHE A 676 -24.91 3.78 -38.40
CA PHE A 676 -25.83 4.91 -38.30
C PHE A 676 -27.04 4.71 -39.22
N ASN A 677 -28.19 5.26 -38.83
CA ASN A 677 -29.41 5.23 -39.65
C ASN A 677 -29.40 6.21 -40.84
N LYS A 678 -28.37 7.07 -40.97
CA LYS A 678 -28.17 7.99 -42.09
C LYS A 678 -26.94 7.55 -42.93
N PRO A 679 -26.95 7.75 -44.27
CA PRO A 679 -25.78 7.50 -45.11
C PRO A 679 -24.55 8.29 -44.65
N ASN A 680 -23.43 7.59 -44.51
CA ASN A 680 -22.18 8.14 -43.99
C ASN A 680 -20.97 7.41 -44.60
N THR A 681 -19.81 8.05 -44.52
CA THR A 681 -18.53 7.52 -44.95
C THR A 681 -17.52 7.59 -43.80
N LEU A 682 -16.78 6.51 -43.57
CA LEU A 682 -15.70 6.46 -42.57
C LEU A 682 -14.46 7.14 -43.17
N VAL A 683 -14.17 8.37 -42.72
CA VAL A 683 -13.06 9.19 -43.26
C VAL A 683 -11.76 9.04 -42.49
N LEU A 684 -11.82 8.60 -41.23
CA LEU A 684 -10.66 8.26 -40.41
C LEU A 684 -10.95 7.05 -39.53
N GLN A 685 -10.02 6.11 -39.48
CA GLN A 685 -10.04 4.99 -38.55
C GLN A 685 -8.67 4.84 -37.86
N ASP A 686 -8.55 5.30 -36.60
CA ASP A 686 -7.33 5.12 -35.81
C ASP A 686 -7.46 3.88 -34.90
N THR A 687 -6.94 2.77 -35.39
CA THR A 687 -6.98 1.48 -34.66
C THR A 687 -6.04 1.41 -33.45
N ILE A 688 -5.11 2.36 -33.29
CA ILE A 688 -4.18 2.43 -32.15
C ILE A 688 -4.79 3.25 -31.03
N GLN A 689 -5.37 4.40 -31.36
CA GLN A 689 -6.00 5.32 -30.40
C GLN A 689 -7.47 5.00 -30.15
N HIS A 690 -8.05 4.11 -30.97
CA HIS A 690 -9.46 3.69 -30.92
C HIS A 690 -10.41 4.88 -31.13
N PHE A 691 -10.17 5.63 -32.21
CA PHE A 691 -10.91 6.84 -32.55
C PHE A 691 -11.24 6.88 -34.04
N ASP A 692 -12.53 7.00 -34.34
CA ASP A 692 -13.08 6.98 -35.70
C ASP A 692 -13.81 8.29 -36.02
N ILE A 693 -13.76 8.73 -37.27
CA ILE A 693 -14.53 9.88 -37.76
C ILE A 693 -15.43 9.45 -38.91
N TYR A 694 -16.74 9.65 -38.72
CA TYR A 694 -17.76 9.38 -39.73
C TYR A 694 -18.31 10.69 -40.28
N HIS A 695 -18.27 10.87 -41.61
CA HIS A 695 -18.82 12.03 -42.30
C HIS A 695 -20.17 11.67 -42.94
N PHE A 696 -21.17 12.53 -42.79
CA PHE A 696 -22.54 12.29 -43.25
C PHE A 696 -22.82 13.01 -44.56
N GLU A 697 -23.41 12.31 -45.54
CA GLU A 697 -23.78 12.91 -46.84
C GLU A 697 -24.80 14.04 -46.67
N LYS A 698 -25.74 13.85 -45.73
CA LYS A 698 -26.67 14.88 -45.28
C LYS A 698 -26.29 15.28 -43.86
N PRO A 699 -25.85 16.52 -43.63
CA PRO A 699 -25.52 17.01 -42.30
C PRO A 699 -26.71 16.91 -41.34
N ILE A 700 -26.40 16.86 -40.04
CA ILE A 700 -27.36 16.78 -38.94
C ILE A 700 -27.68 18.21 -38.52
N LEU A 701 -28.89 18.68 -38.85
CA LEU A 701 -29.33 20.03 -38.52
C LEU A 701 -29.65 20.16 -37.02
N PRO A 702 -29.64 21.37 -36.44
CA PRO A 702 -30.16 21.61 -35.10
C PRO A 702 -31.56 21.01 -34.92
N GLY A 703 -31.76 20.20 -33.88
CA GLY A 703 -32.99 19.47 -33.61
C GLY A 703 -33.14 18.13 -34.34
N ASP A 704 -32.32 17.82 -35.34
CA ASP A 704 -32.36 16.52 -36.02
C ASP A 704 -31.99 15.38 -35.05
N THR A 705 -32.67 14.25 -35.25
CA THR A 705 -32.36 12.99 -34.57
C THR A 705 -31.44 12.11 -35.44
N LEU A 706 -30.51 11.42 -34.79
CA LEU A 706 -29.61 10.42 -35.35
C LEU A 706 -29.65 9.16 -34.48
N GLU A 707 -29.64 7.99 -35.10
CA GLU A 707 -29.53 6.73 -34.37
C GLU A 707 -28.20 6.04 -34.69
N LEU A 708 -27.56 5.47 -33.66
CA LEU A 708 -26.36 4.66 -33.77
C LEU A 708 -26.62 3.27 -33.16
N ALA A 709 -26.54 2.24 -34.00
CA ALA A 709 -26.52 0.85 -33.57
C ALA A 709 -25.07 0.41 -33.33
N ILE A 710 -24.85 -0.23 -32.19
CA ILE A 710 -23.54 -0.63 -31.69
C ILE A 710 -23.62 -2.12 -31.37
N SER A 711 -22.63 -2.90 -31.81
CA SER A 711 -22.42 -4.26 -31.33
C SER A 711 -21.00 -4.37 -30.80
N VAL A 712 -20.83 -4.79 -29.55
CA VAL A 712 -19.54 -4.95 -28.88
C VAL A 712 -19.37 -6.38 -28.42
N LYS A 713 -18.17 -6.95 -28.65
CA LYS A 713 -17.79 -8.26 -28.13
C LYS A 713 -16.54 -8.18 -27.27
N SER A 714 -16.64 -8.72 -26.07
CA SER A 714 -15.49 -8.84 -25.18
C SER A 714 -14.40 -9.73 -25.78
N LYS A 715 -13.15 -9.48 -25.37
CA LYS A 715 -12.01 -10.30 -25.78
C LYS A 715 -12.04 -11.63 -25.03
N LYS A 716 -11.88 -12.74 -25.76
CA LYS A 716 -11.70 -14.06 -25.16
C LYS A 716 -10.47 -14.05 -24.24
N ASN A 717 -10.62 -14.61 -23.04
CA ASN A 717 -9.50 -14.88 -22.16
C ASN A 717 -8.58 -15.91 -22.82
N SER A 718 -7.29 -15.80 -22.55
CA SER A 718 -6.29 -16.73 -23.04
C SER A 718 -5.60 -17.44 -21.88
N SER A 719 -4.79 -18.44 -22.17
CA SER A 719 -4.14 -19.27 -21.14
C SER A 719 -3.21 -18.47 -20.22
N TYR A 720 -2.64 -17.36 -20.72
CA TYR A 720 -1.69 -16.53 -19.98
C TYR A 720 -2.21 -15.13 -19.64
N ARG A 721 -3.38 -14.69 -20.15
CA ARG A 721 -3.90 -13.34 -19.91
C ARG A 721 -5.42 -13.30 -19.75
N ARG A 722 -5.87 -12.66 -18.66
CA ARG A 722 -7.25 -12.21 -18.50
C ARG A 722 -7.49 -10.96 -19.34
N ARG A 723 -8.50 -10.99 -20.21
CA ARG A 723 -8.85 -9.91 -21.15
C ARG A 723 -10.31 -9.45 -21.02
N SER A 724 -11.12 -10.21 -20.30
CA SER A 724 -12.52 -9.88 -20.04
C SER A 724 -12.76 -9.57 -18.55
N PRO A 725 -13.58 -8.55 -18.25
CA PRO A 725 -13.94 -8.21 -16.87
C PRO A 725 -14.91 -9.21 -16.24
N ILE A 726 -15.58 -10.04 -17.06
CA ILE A 726 -16.59 -11.02 -16.61
C ILE A 726 -15.98 -12.02 -15.63
N ARG A 727 -16.73 -12.29 -14.57
CA ARG A 727 -16.45 -13.30 -13.55
C ARG A 727 -17.49 -14.40 -13.65
N GLU A 728 -17.13 -15.57 -13.16
CA GLU A 728 -18.05 -16.70 -13.14
C GLU A 728 -19.19 -16.44 -12.15
N ASN A 729 -18.91 -15.78 -11.03
CA ASN A 729 -19.92 -15.31 -10.08
C ASN A 729 -19.57 -13.88 -9.62
N GLY A 730 -20.54 -12.97 -9.57
CA GLY A 730 -20.30 -11.58 -9.18
C GLY A 730 -19.65 -10.75 -10.28
N THR A 731 -20.19 -10.79 -11.49
CA THR A 731 -19.81 -9.83 -12.53
C THR A 731 -20.35 -8.45 -12.18
N PHE A 732 -19.49 -7.42 -12.31
CA PHE A 732 -19.83 -6.01 -12.26
C PHE A 732 -19.08 -5.31 -13.40
N ILE A 733 -19.82 -4.67 -14.29
CA ILE A 733 -19.32 -3.90 -15.46
C ILE A 733 -20.22 -2.67 -15.66
N ASN A 734 -19.67 -1.58 -16.20
CA ASN A 734 -20.44 -0.35 -16.48
C ASN A 734 -20.35 0.09 -17.94
N ASN A 735 -21.19 1.06 -18.31
CA ASN A 735 -21.30 1.57 -19.67
C ASN A 735 -19.96 2.12 -20.21
N PHE A 736 -19.19 2.84 -19.40
CA PHE A 736 -17.89 3.41 -19.80
C PHE A 736 -16.85 2.35 -20.20
N GLN A 737 -16.95 1.13 -19.66
CA GLN A 737 -16.06 0.03 -20.03
C GLN A 737 -16.49 -0.69 -21.31
N MET A 738 -17.75 -0.54 -21.72
CA MET A 738 -18.37 -1.35 -22.77
C MET A 738 -18.56 -0.57 -24.07
N PHE A 739 -19.20 0.59 -23.99
CA PHE A 739 -19.72 1.33 -25.13
C PHE A 739 -18.86 2.54 -25.48
N PRO A 740 -18.90 3.01 -26.75
CA PRO A 740 -18.18 4.22 -27.16
C PRO A 740 -18.78 5.49 -26.53
N SER A 741 -17.99 6.55 -26.57
CA SER A 741 -18.38 7.92 -26.28
C SER A 741 -18.17 8.80 -27.52
N LEU A 742 -18.79 9.98 -27.54
CA LEU A 742 -18.62 10.96 -28.62
C LEU A 742 -17.57 12.01 -28.26
N GLY A 743 -16.82 12.46 -29.25
CA GLY A 743 -15.84 13.54 -29.14
C GLY A 743 -14.48 13.13 -28.58
N TYR A 744 -13.67 14.14 -28.26
CA TYR A 744 -12.33 13.98 -27.69
C TYR A 744 -12.40 13.71 -26.18
N SER A 745 -11.64 12.72 -25.70
CA SER A 745 -11.47 12.44 -24.27
C SER A 745 -10.16 13.01 -23.72
N SER A 746 -10.29 13.88 -22.71
CA SER A 746 -9.16 14.42 -21.94
C SER A 746 -8.48 13.38 -21.05
N GLN A 747 -9.10 12.22 -20.78
CA GLN A 747 -8.47 11.13 -20.01
C GLN A 747 -7.22 10.54 -20.69
N GLY A 748 -7.14 10.70 -22.02
CA GLY A 748 -5.98 10.30 -22.82
C GLY A 748 -4.78 11.26 -22.71
N GLU A 749 -4.93 12.42 -22.06
CA GLU A 749 -3.85 13.40 -21.95
C GLU A 749 -2.77 12.99 -20.93
N LEU A 750 -1.59 13.61 -21.07
CA LEU A 750 -0.57 13.61 -20.01
C LEU A 750 -0.92 14.64 -18.95
N THR A 751 -0.80 14.29 -17.67
CA THR A 751 -1.14 15.21 -16.58
C THR A 751 0.08 15.88 -15.93
N ASP A 752 1.27 15.27 -16.03
CA ASP A 752 2.51 15.80 -15.45
C ASP A 752 3.13 16.91 -16.31
N ASN A 753 3.22 18.13 -15.76
CA ASN A 753 3.67 19.30 -16.51
C ASN A 753 5.17 19.25 -16.90
N LYS A 754 6.02 18.54 -16.15
CA LYS A 754 7.45 18.38 -16.52
C LYS A 754 7.59 17.49 -17.75
N THR A 755 6.88 16.37 -17.78
CA THR A 755 6.81 15.48 -18.94
C THR A 755 6.15 16.19 -20.14
N ARG A 756 5.10 16.99 -19.93
CA ARG A 756 4.48 17.77 -21.01
C ARG A 756 5.44 18.77 -21.66
N LYS A 757 6.25 19.47 -20.85
CA LYS A 757 7.30 20.38 -21.34
C LYS A 757 8.31 19.68 -22.25
N LYS A 758 8.72 18.44 -21.93
CA LYS A 758 9.61 17.62 -22.79
C LYS A 758 9.06 17.37 -24.20
N TYR A 759 7.74 17.41 -24.35
CA TYR A 759 7.04 17.15 -25.62
C TYR A 759 6.43 18.41 -26.25
N ASP A 760 6.78 19.61 -25.76
CA ASP A 760 6.24 20.89 -26.20
C ASP A 760 4.71 20.97 -26.10
N LEU A 761 4.14 20.31 -25.08
CA LEU A 761 2.71 20.38 -24.75
C LEU A 761 2.46 21.52 -23.75
N PRO A 762 1.37 22.29 -23.89
CA PRO A 762 1.02 23.34 -22.93
C PRO A 762 0.78 22.72 -21.54
N PRO A 763 0.92 23.45 -20.42
CA PRO A 763 0.54 22.94 -19.11
C PRO A 763 -0.90 22.40 -19.11
N ASN A 764 -1.15 21.30 -18.40
CA ASN A 764 -2.50 20.78 -18.24
C ASN A 764 -3.03 21.26 -16.89
N ASP A 765 -4.07 22.09 -16.92
CA ASP A 765 -4.75 22.61 -15.75
C ASP A 765 -5.92 21.74 -15.28
N LEU A 766 -5.97 20.45 -15.67
CA LEU A 766 -6.99 19.43 -15.35
C LEU A 766 -8.44 19.79 -15.72
N ARG A 767 -9.01 20.85 -15.13
CA ARG A 767 -10.35 21.35 -15.38
C ARG A 767 -10.39 22.90 -15.48
N PRO A 768 -11.35 23.46 -16.24
CA PRO A 768 -11.60 24.90 -16.28
C PRO A 768 -12.08 25.48 -14.95
N HIS A 769 -11.98 26.80 -14.82
CA HIS A 769 -12.51 27.53 -13.68
C HIS A 769 -14.05 27.56 -13.72
N PRO A 770 -14.78 27.49 -12.58
CA PRO A 770 -16.25 27.43 -12.57
C PRO A 770 -16.94 28.68 -13.11
N SER A 771 -16.25 29.82 -13.23
CA SER A 771 -16.80 31.03 -13.87
C SER A 771 -16.70 31.02 -15.40
N ASP A 772 -16.06 30.01 -15.99
CA ASP A 772 -15.94 29.90 -17.44
C ASP A 772 -17.25 29.40 -18.04
N SER A 773 -18.06 30.34 -18.53
CA SER A 773 -19.36 30.06 -19.17
C SER A 773 -19.27 29.10 -20.36
N THR A 774 -18.09 28.93 -20.98
CA THR A 774 -17.90 28.02 -22.12
C THR A 774 -17.78 26.56 -21.70
N ALA A 775 -17.48 26.29 -20.42
CA ALA A 775 -17.28 24.95 -19.86
C ALA A 775 -18.52 24.39 -19.12
N LEU A 776 -19.63 25.13 -19.09
CA LEU A 776 -20.84 24.73 -18.35
C LEU A 776 -21.78 23.80 -19.14
N GLY A 777 -21.43 23.48 -20.39
CA GLY A 777 -22.26 22.65 -21.27
C GLY A 777 -22.27 21.16 -20.93
N ASP A 778 -21.30 20.69 -20.14
CA ASP A 778 -21.06 19.28 -19.84
C ASP A 778 -21.00 19.02 -18.34
N THR A 779 -21.39 17.82 -17.92
CA THR A 779 -21.21 17.37 -16.54
C THR A 779 -19.84 16.72 -16.36
N TYR A 780 -19.34 16.65 -15.13
CA TYR A 780 -18.10 15.92 -14.84
C TYR A 780 -18.19 14.38 -15.09
N ILE A 781 -19.39 13.86 -15.37
CA ILE A 781 -19.66 12.44 -15.63
C ILE A 781 -19.68 12.14 -17.14
N SER A 782 -20.30 12.99 -17.95
CA SER A 782 -20.47 12.79 -19.40
C SER A 782 -20.43 14.12 -20.16
N LYS A 783 -19.77 14.08 -21.33
CA LYS A 783 -19.62 15.18 -22.30
C LYS A 783 -20.52 15.05 -23.54
N ASP A 784 -21.15 13.90 -23.69
CA ASP A 784 -21.90 13.50 -24.89
C ASP A 784 -23.35 13.13 -24.58
N ALA A 785 -23.77 13.25 -23.32
CA ALA A 785 -25.13 13.00 -22.88
C ALA A 785 -25.53 13.95 -21.74
N ASP A 786 -26.83 14.17 -21.63
CA ASP A 786 -27.45 14.85 -20.49
C ASP A 786 -28.20 13.78 -19.65
N TRP A 787 -29.52 13.92 -19.57
CA TRP A 787 -30.43 12.92 -19.02
C TRP A 787 -31.00 12.04 -20.13
N ILE A 788 -30.89 10.72 -19.98
CA ILE A 788 -31.29 9.72 -20.97
C ILE A 788 -32.52 8.92 -20.54
N ASP A 789 -33.35 8.55 -21.50
CA ASP A 789 -34.26 7.42 -21.36
C ASP A 789 -33.47 6.10 -21.42
N PHE A 790 -33.67 5.21 -20.44
CA PHE A 790 -32.89 3.98 -20.31
C PHE A 790 -33.75 2.72 -20.30
N GLU A 791 -33.39 1.78 -21.16
CA GLU A 791 -34.00 0.45 -21.25
C GLU A 791 -32.92 -0.60 -21.50
N ALA A 792 -32.95 -1.71 -20.77
CA ALA A 792 -31.97 -2.77 -20.91
C ALA A 792 -32.57 -4.17 -20.83
N THR A 793 -32.17 -5.06 -21.72
CA THR A 793 -32.34 -6.50 -21.57
C THR A 793 -31.01 -7.11 -21.16
N VAL A 794 -30.96 -7.83 -20.05
CA VAL A 794 -29.73 -8.50 -19.61
C VAL A 794 -29.98 -9.99 -19.54
N SER A 795 -29.11 -10.79 -20.15
CA SER A 795 -29.18 -12.24 -20.08
C SER A 795 -27.95 -12.83 -19.40
N THR A 796 -28.14 -13.90 -18.64
CA THR A 796 -27.08 -14.60 -17.91
C THR A 796 -27.37 -16.11 -17.78
N SER A 797 -26.49 -16.84 -17.09
CA SER A 797 -26.68 -18.25 -16.76
C SER A 797 -27.98 -18.48 -16.00
N LYS A 798 -28.63 -19.64 -16.20
CA LYS A 798 -29.91 -20.00 -15.59
C LYS A 798 -29.93 -19.94 -14.05
N ASP A 799 -28.78 -20.14 -13.40
CA ASP A 799 -28.60 -20.10 -11.95
C ASP A 799 -28.31 -18.69 -11.39
N GLN A 800 -28.22 -17.66 -12.23
CA GLN A 800 -27.87 -16.30 -11.83
C GLN A 800 -29.00 -15.31 -12.05
N ILE A 801 -28.96 -14.22 -11.28
CA ILE A 801 -29.82 -13.05 -11.46
C ILE A 801 -28.96 -11.94 -12.05
N ALA A 802 -29.41 -11.37 -13.17
CA ALA A 802 -28.79 -10.20 -13.76
C ALA A 802 -29.58 -8.94 -13.40
N ILE A 803 -28.86 -7.87 -13.07
CA ILE A 803 -29.45 -6.61 -12.61
C ILE A 803 -28.87 -5.45 -13.42
N ALA A 804 -29.76 -4.59 -13.91
CA ALA A 804 -29.48 -3.28 -14.49
C ALA A 804 -30.39 -2.22 -13.83
N PRO A 805 -30.08 -0.91 -13.95
CA PRO A 805 -30.99 0.15 -13.54
C PRO A 805 -32.38 0.01 -14.18
N GLY A 806 -33.41 0.30 -13.40
CA GLY A 806 -34.81 0.26 -13.85
C GLY A 806 -35.65 -0.80 -13.15
N TYR A 807 -36.94 -0.76 -13.45
CA TYR A 807 -37.93 -1.70 -12.89
C TYR A 807 -38.04 -2.90 -13.80
N LEU A 808 -38.09 -4.09 -13.20
CA LEU A 808 -38.22 -5.35 -13.92
C LEU A 808 -39.59 -5.40 -14.62
N GLN A 809 -39.58 -5.37 -15.95
CA GLN A 809 -40.77 -5.45 -16.78
C GLN A 809 -41.14 -6.91 -17.08
N LYS A 810 -40.12 -7.72 -17.37
CA LYS A 810 -40.28 -9.11 -17.77
C LYS A 810 -39.06 -9.93 -17.38
N GLU A 811 -39.32 -11.14 -16.89
CA GLU A 811 -38.33 -12.18 -16.65
C GLU A 811 -38.74 -13.43 -17.43
N TRP A 812 -37.82 -14.05 -18.17
CA TRP A 812 -38.08 -15.30 -18.86
C TRP A 812 -36.81 -16.16 -18.98
N SER A 813 -36.99 -17.43 -19.35
CA SER A 813 -35.89 -18.35 -19.64
C SER A 813 -35.99 -18.85 -21.08
N GLU A 814 -34.88 -18.84 -21.79
CA GLU A 814 -34.79 -19.27 -23.18
C GLU A 814 -33.36 -19.79 -23.46
N ASN A 815 -33.20 -20.84 -24.27
CA ASN A 815 -31.90 -21.39 -24.64
C ASN A 815 -30.96 -21.67 -23.44
N ASN A 816 -31.53 -22.18 -22.34
CA ASN A 816 -30.84 -22.46 -21.08
C ASN A 816 -30.17 -21.21 -20.42
N ARG A 817 -30.68 -20.02 -20.73
CA ARG A 817 -30.28 -18.74 -20.16
C ARG A 817 -31.50 -18.04 -19.56
N LYS A 818 -31.24 -17.12 -18.63
CA LYS A 818 -32.26 -16.31 -17.97
C LYS A 818 -32.13 -14.86 -18.43
N TYR A 819 -33.26 -14.24 -18.77
CA TYR A 819 -33.34 -12.90 -19.33
C TYR A 819 -34.18 -11.99 -18.43
N PHE A 820 -33.74 -10.74 -18.32
CA PHE A 820 -34.36 -9.72 -17.49
C PHE A 820 -34.46 -8.43 -18.29
N HIS A 821 -35.69 -7.94 -18.49
CA HIS A 821 -35.95 -6.66 -19.15
C HIS A 821 -36.24 -5.59 -18.09
N TYR A 822 -35.39 -4.57 -18.03
CA TYR A 822 -35.50 -3.43 -17.14
C TYR A 822 -35.78 -2.16 -17.94
N LYS A 823 -36.65 -1.31 -17.39
CA LYS A 823 -36.97 -0.01 -17.96
C LYS A 823 -37.09 1.04 -16.86
N MET A 824 -36.50 2.21 -17.06
CA MET A 824 -36.71 3.36 -16.19
C MET A 824 -38.05 4.04 -16.49
N ASP A 825 -38.70 4.60 -15.46
CA ASP A 825 -39.91 5.43 -15.60
C ASP A 825 -39.61 6.94 -15.57
N SER A 826 -38.34 7.30 -15.40
CA SER A 826 -37.80 8.67 -15.45
C SER A 826 -36.48 8.69 -16.21
N LYS A 827 -36.08 9.86 -16.73
CA LYS A 827 -34.73 10.02 -17.27
C LYS A 827 -33.68 9.85 -16.17
N ILE A 828 -32.50 9.38 -16.54
CA ILE A 828 -31.36 9.17 -15.65
C ILE A 828 -30.09 9.73 -16.28
N LEU A 829 -29.04 9.95 -15.49
CA LEU A 829 -27.71 10.23 -16.06
C LEU A 829 -27.25 9.06 -16.95
N ASN A 830 -26.46 9.35 -17.98
CA ASN A 830 -25.80 8.33 -18.83
C ASN A 830 -24.65 7.62 -18.08
N PHE A 831 -25.01 6.98 -16.98
CA PHE A 831 -24.11 6.32 -16.06
C PHE A 831 -24.86 5.13 -15.44
N TYR A 832 -24.58 3.93 -15.94
CA TYR A 832 -25.30 2.71 -15.58
C TYR A 832 -24.39 1.49 -15.59
N ALA A 833 -24.80 0.46 -14.83
CA ALA A 833 -24.03 -0.77 -14.67
C ALA A 833 -24.87 -2.03 -14.83
N PHE A 834 -24.16 -3.14 -15.09
CA PHE A 834 -24.71 -4.48 -15.21
C PHE A 834 -24.04 -5.39 -14.20
N ASN A 835 -24.87 -6.09 -13.41
CA ASN A 835 -24.43 -7.03 -12.40
C ASN A 835 -24.98 -8.43 -12.70
N SER A 836 -24.21 -9.47 -12.37
CA SER A 836 -24.69 -10.85 -12.49
C SER A 836 -24.02 -11.76 -11.46
N ALA A 837 -24.82 -12.40 -10.61
CA ALA A 837 -24.35 -13.38 -9.64
C ALA A 837 -25.46 -14.34 -9.20
N ARG A 838 -25.07 -15.33 -8.40
CA ARG A 838 -25.97 -16.14 -7.58
C ARG A 838 -26.30 -15.35 -6.31
N TYR A 839 -27.41 -14.59 -6.36
CA TYR A 839 -27.86 -13.75 -5.27
C TYR A 839 -28.97 -14.43 -4.44
N GLU A 840 -28.91 -14.25 -3.13
CA GLU A 840 -30.07 -14.22 -2.25
C GLU A 840 -30.55 -12.76 -2.11
N VAL A 841 -31.83 -12.55 -1.78
CA VAL A 841 -32.43 -11.21 -1.76
C VAL A 841 -33.12 -10.98 -0.43
N LYS A 842 -32.76 -9.89 0.26
CA LYS A 842 -33.53 -9.33 1.36
C LYS A 842 -34.32 -8.14 0.84
N LYS A 843 -35.64 -8.11 1.07
CA LYS A 843 -36.54 -7.08 0.52
C LYS A 843 -37.51 -6.58 1.58
N GLU A 844 -37.69 -5.25 1.63
CA GLU A 844 -38.64 -4.57 2.51
C GLU A 844 -39.30 -3.39 1.77
N MET A 845 -40.54 -3.07 2.12
CA MET A 845 -41.20 -1.84 1.65
C MET A 845 -41.06 -0.74 2.70
N TRP A 846 -40.64 0.45 2.28
CA TRP A 846 -40.47 1.63 3.14
C TRP A 846 -41.12 2.84 2.49
N ASN A 847 -42.19 3.38 3.07
CA ASN A 847 -42.89 4.57 2.54
C ASN A 847 -43.23 4.48 1.03
N GLY A 848 -43.64 3.30 0.56
CA GLY A 848 -43.94 3.04 -0.85
C GLY A 848 -42.74 2.76 -1.76
N ILE A 849 -41.51 2.76 -1.22
CA ILE A 849 -40.26 2.45 -1.92
C ILE A 849 -39.84 1.01 -1.61
N SER A 850 -39.52 0.22 -2.64
CA SER A 850 -38.98 -1.13 -2.48
C SER A 850 -37.47 -1.09 -2.20
N LEU A 851 -37.06 -1.48 -1.01
CA LEU A 851 -35.65 -1.57 -0.61
C LEU A 851 -35.17 -3.01 -0.71
N GLU A 852 -34.09 -3.24 -1.44
CA GLU A 852 -33.59 -4.59 -1.72
C GLU A 852 -32.08 -4.70 -1.53
N ILE A 853 -31.62 -5.82 -0.99
CA ILE A 853 -30.20 -6.15 -0.88
C ILE A 853 -29.98 -7.51 -1.55
N TYR A 854 -29.23 -7.51 -2.64
CA TYR A 854 -28.81 -8.70 -3.37
C TYR A 854 -27.43 -9.10 -2.86
N TYR A 855 -27.33 -10.23 -2.18
CA TYR A 855 -26.13 -10.64 -1.47
C TYR A 855 -25.75 -12.09 -1.75
N HIS A 856 -24.51 -12.44 -1.49
CA HIS A 856 -23.97 -13.78 -1.59
C HIS A 856 -24.34 -14.61 -0.37
N LYS A 857 -24.82 -15.83 -0.60
CA LYS A 857 -25.14 -16.76 0.48
C LYS A 857 -23.93 -16.94 1.43
N GLY A 858 -24.13 -16.63 2.71
CA GLY A 858 -23.08 -16.65 3.74
C GLY A 858 -22.66 -15.26 4.22
N HIS A 859 -23.12 -14.19 3.57
CA HIS A 859 -22.82 -12.80 3.91
C HIS A 859 -24.00 -12.06 4.59
N GLN A 860 -24.77 -12.77 5.41
CA GLN A 860 -25.95 -12.19 6.07
C GLN A 860 -25.62 -11.20 7.21
N TYR A 861 -24.35 -11.09 7.62
CA TYR A 861 -23.92 -10.43 8.86
C TYR A 861 -24.41 -8.98 9.04
N ASN A 862 -24.42 -8.19 7.96
CA ASN A 862 -24.65 -6.74 8.04
C ASN A 862 -25.88 -6.27 7.25
N LEU A 863 -26.73 -7.18 6.78
CA LEU A 863 -27.89 -6.83 5.94
C LEU A 863 -28.88 -5.90 6.66
N ASP A 864 -29.10 -6.09 7.97
CA ASP A 864 -29.96 -5.21 8.77
C ASP A 864 -29.40 -3.79 8.90
N ARG A 865 -28.08 -3.65 9.05
CA ARG A 865 -27.41 -2.34 9.16
C ARG A 865 -27.49 -1.57 7.86
N MET A 866 -27.22 -2.25 6.75
CA MET A 866 -27.40 -1.67 5.41
C MET A 866 -28.86 -1.28 5.16
N MET A 867 -29.82 -2.13 5.54
CA MET A 867 -31.26 -1.81 5.40
C MET A 867 -31.65 -0.57 6.24
N LYS A 868 -31.17 -0.46 7.48
CA LYS A 868 -31.35 0.73 8.32
C LYS A 868 -30.70 1.97 7.69
N GLY A 869 -29.50 1.84 7.11
CA GLY A 869 -28.81 2.92 6.42
C GLY A 869 -29.59 3.46 5.23
N MET A 870 -30.18 2.58 4.42
CA MET A 870 -31.04 3.00 3.31
C MET A 870 -32.25 3.80 3.81
N LYS A 871 -32.95 3.32 4.84
CA LYS A 871 -34.11 4.01 5.42
C LYS A 871 -33.73 5.38 5.99
N ALA A 872 -32.68 5.44 6.81
CA ALA A 872 -32.23 6.68 7.44
C ALA A 872 -31.78 7.73 6.41
N SER A 873 -31.07 7.32 5.36
CA SER A 873 -30.66 8.22 4.28
C SER A 873 -31.87 8.73 3.48
N LEU A 874 -32.81 7.85 3.12
CA LEU A 874 -34.03 8.26 2.43
C LEU A 874 -34.83 9.26 3.26
N ASP A 875 -35.03 9.01 4.56
CA ASP A 875 -35.78 9.89 5.45
C ASP A 875 -35.11 11.25 5.62
N TYR A 876 -33.79 11.27 5.86
CA TYR A 876 -33.05 12.52 6.04
C TYR A 876 -33.05 13.38 4.77
N ASN A 877 -32.75 12.78 3.61
CA ASN A 877 -32.70 13.53 2.36
C ASN A 877 -34.08 13.99 1.90
N ALA A 878 -35.11 13.14 2.04
CA ALA A 878 -36.48 13.48 1.67
C ALA A 878 -37.04 14.63 2.52
N LYS A 879 -36.72 14.64 3.82
CA LYS A 879 -37.11 15.72 4.74
C LYS A 879 -36.40 17.03 4.43
N ASN A 880 -35.09 16.98 4.21
CA ASN A 880 -34.26 18.18 4.17
C ASN A 880 -34.08 18.79 2.77
N PHE A 881 -34.13 18.02 1.68
CA PHE A 881 -33.75 18.50 0.35
C PHE A 881 -34.89 18.40 -0.67
N SER A 882 -35.30 17.19 -1.05
CA SER A 882 -36.37 16.97 -2.03
C SER A 882 -36.89 15.52 -1.96
N PRO A 883 -38.08 15.20 -2.48
CA PRO A 883 -38.55 13.81 -2.53
C PRO A 883 -37.61 12.89 -3.33
N TYR A 884 -37.57 11.61 -2.95
CA TYR A 884 -36.85 10.57 -3.70
C TYR A 884 -37.51 10.30 -5.05
N GLN A 885 -36.73 10.23 -6.13
CA GLN A 885 -37.24 10.20 -7.51
C GLN A 885 -37.61 8.81 -8.05
N HIS A 886 -37.31 7.73 -7.32
CA HIS A 886 -37.56 6.35 -7.79
C HIS A 886 -38.47 5.57 -6.84
N LYS A 887 -39.03 4.45 -7.31
CA LYS A 887 -39.88 3.55 -6.50
C LYS A 887 -39.11 2.39 -5.86
N GLN A 888 -37.79 2.34 -6.04
CA GLN A 888 -36.92 1.31 -5.48
C GLN A 888 -35.52 1.84 -5.18
N ALA A 889 -34.81 1.19 -4.26
CA ALA A 889 -33.38 1.35 -4.05
C ALA A 889 -32.75 -0.02 -3.76
N ARG A 890 -31.68 -0.38 -4.47
CA ARG A 890 -31.10 -1.73 -4.42
C ARG A 890 -29.62 -1.68 -4.12
N ILE A 891 -29.16 -2.44 -3.12
CA ILE A 891 -27.74 -2.73 -2.88
C ILE A 891 -27.41 -4.05 -3.57
N ILE A 892 -26.30 -4.11 -4.31
CA ILE A 892 -25.93 -5.27 -5.11
C ILE A 892 -24.51 -5.70 -4.81
N GLU A 893 -24.33 -6.85 -4.19
CA GLU A 893 -23.00 -7.31 -3.83
C GLU A 893 -22.14 -7.67 -5.04
N PHE A 894 -20.85 -7.30 -5.01
CA PHE A 894 -19.86 -7.76 -5.97
C PHE A 894 -18.52 -8.18 -5.32
N PRO A 895 -17.72 -9.03 -6.01
CA PRO A 895 -16.48 -9.59 -5.48
C PRO A 895 -15.42 -8.52 -5.19
N ARG A 896 -14.65 -8.68 -4.11
CA ARG A 896 -13.51 -7.78 -3.80
C ARG A 896 -12.44 -7.77 -4.89
N THR A 897 -12.41 -8.81 -5.71
CA THR A 897 -11.51 -8.93 -6.87
C THR A 897 -11.92 -8.01 -8.04
N ALA A 898 -13.06 -7.32 -7.95
CA ALA A 898 -13.48 -6.25 -8.86
C ALA A 898 -13.23 -4.84 -8.32
N GLY A 899 -12.86 -4.72 -7.05
CA GLY A 899 -12.68 -3.46 -6.34
C GLY A 899 -13.13 -3.58 -4.89
N SER A 900 -12.63 -2.68 -4.05
CA SER A 900 -13.07 -2.51 -2.64
C SER A 900 -13.70 -1.14 -2.49
N PHE A 901 -14.90 -0.95 -3.04
CA PHE A 901 -15.69 0.29 -2.98
C PHE A 901 -17.18 -0.01 -3.09
N ALA A 902 -18.01 1.02 -2.90
CA ALA A 902 -19.40 1.05 -3.35
C ALA A 902 -19.57 2.17 -4.39
N GLN A 903 -20.60 2.09 -5.21
CA GLN A 903 -20.82 3.09 -6.26
C GLN A 903 -22.31 3.26 -6.54
N SER A 904 -22.81 4.50 -6.42
CA SER A 904 -24.24 4.79 -6.62
C SER A 904 -24.61 5.04 -8.09
N PHE A 905 -25.33 4.10 -8.71
CA PHE A 905 -26.04 4.29 -9.98
C PHE A 905 -27.53 4.56 -9.72
N PRO A 906 -28.30 5.04 -10.71
CA PRO A 906 -29.73 5.31 -10.53
C PRO A 906 -30.49 4.07 -10.03
N ASN A 907 -31.07 4.15 -8.83
CA ASN A 907 -31.74 3.06 -8.09
C ASN A 907 -30.96 1.75 -7.84
N THR A 908 -29.67 1.67 -8.19
CA THR A 908 -28.83 0.48 -7.98
C THR A 908 -27.44 0.85 -7.48
N ILE A 909 -27.02 0.24 -6.39
CA ILE A 909 -25.78 0.56 -5.67
C ILE A 909 -24.94 -0.72 -5.54
N PRO A 910 -24.05 -1.02 -6.51
CA PRO A 910 -23.07 -2.08 -6.36
C PRO A 910 -22.16 -1.83 -5.15
N PHE A 911 -21.96 -2.88 -4.34
CA PHE A 911 -21.27 -2.81 -3.05
C PHE A 911 -20.30 -3.99 -2.90
N SER A 912 -19.02 -3.72 -2.63
CA SER A 912 -18.01 -4.78 -2.54
C SER A 912 -18.17 -5.67 -1.30
N GLU A 913 -18.00 -6.99 -1.45
CA GLU A 913 -17.96 -7.97 -0.33
C GLU A 913 -16.91 -7.58 0.73
N GLY A 914 -15.86 -6.85 0.32
CA GLY A 914 -14.75 -6.46 1.18
C GLY A 914 -14.90 -5.13 1.91
N VAL A 915 -16.04 -4.43 1.77
CA VAL A 915 -16.23 -3.07 2.31
C VAL A 915 -17.39 -2.94 3.30
N GLY A 916 -18.38 -3.83 3.29
CA GLY A 916 -19.56 -3.70 4.18
C GLY A 916 -20.07 -5.03 4.75
N PHE A 917 -20.00 -6.10 3.97
CA PHE A 917 -20.68 -7.36 4.31
C PHE A 917 -20.03 -8.11 5.49
N ILE A 918 -18.72 -8.00 5.65
CA ILE A 918 -17.95 -8.72 6.68
C ILE A 918 -17.55 -7.85 7.89
N ALA A 919 -18.20 -6.71 8.10
CA ALA A 919 -17.95 -5.88 9.27
C ALA A 919 -18.34 -6.60 10.57
N ASP A 920 -17.52 -6.43 11.61
CA ASP A 920 -17.78 -6.91 12.97
C ASP A 920 -18.06 -5.68 13.85
N VAL A 921 -19.27 -5.12 13.69
CA VAL A 921 -19.69 -3.89 14.37
C VAL A 921 -20.07 -4.22 15.81
N ASP A 922 -19.25 -3.77 16.76
CA ASP A 922 -19.50 -3.87 18.19
C ASP A 922 -20.24 -2.63 18.70
N GLU A 923 -21.52 -2.78 19.07
CA GLU A 923 -22.36 -1.68 19.57
C GLU A 923 -21.91 -1.16 20.94
N SER A 924 -21.20 -1.97 21.74
CA SER A 924 -20.65 -1.55 23.03
C SER A 924 -19.37 -0.73 22.89
N ASN A 925 -18.68 -0.86 21.75
CA ASN A 925 -17.47 -0.12 21.47
C ASN A 925 -17.77 1.29 20.97
N ASN A 926 -17.61 2.29 21.84
CA ASN A 926 -17.82 3.68 21.46
C ASN A 926 -16.78 4.22 20.47
N ASP A 927 -15.68 3.50 20.24
CA ASP A 927 -14.62 3.88 19.32
C ASP A 927 -14.90 3.45 17.86
N GLY A 928 -15.79 2.49 17.59
CA GLY A 928 -16.03 1.99 16.23
C GLY A 928 -17.09 2.78 15.47
N VAL A 929 -16.87 3.07 14.18
CA VAL A 929 -17.93 3.59 13.28
C VAL A 929 -18.69 2.41 12.67
N ASP A 930 -20.03 2.44 12.72
CA ASP A 930 -20.87 1.52 11.93
C ASP A 930 -20.75 1.88 10.43
N TYR A 931 -19.63 1.52 9.81
CA TYR A 931 -19.35 1.87 8.43
C TYR A 931 -20.26 1.16 7.40
N PRO A 932 -20.78 -0.06 7.62
CA PRO A 932 -21.80 -0.61 6.71
C PRO A 932 -23.02 0.30 6.65
N PHE A 933 -23.46 0.83 7.79
CA PHE A 933 -24.51 1.84 7.85
C PHE A 933 -24.07 3.15 7.19
N ALA A 934 -22.93 3.73 7.60
CA ALA A 934 -22.46 5.03 7.13
C ALA A 934 -22.23 5.09 5.61
N ILE A 935 -21.54 4.10 5.05
CA ILE A 935 -21.30 4.02 3.60
C ILE A 935 -22.63 3.82 2.87
N THR A 936 -23.55 3.02 3.42
CA THR A 936 -24.89 2.90 2.80
C THR A 936 -25.61 4.25 2.77
N VAL A 937 -25.54 5.03 3.85
CA VAL A 937 -26.14 6.36 3.89
C VAL A 937 -25.53 7.28 2.82
N HIS A 938 -24.20 7.27 2.70
CA HIS A 938 -23.46 8.03 1.70
C HIS A 938 -23.90 7.66 0.27
N GLU A 939 -23.90 6.37 -0.06
CA GLU A 939 -24.24 5.91 -1.42
C GLU A 939 -25.70 6.20 -1.79
N VAL A 940 -26.62 6.17 -0.82
CA VAL A 940 -28.02 6.56 -1.06
C VAL A 940 -28.14 8.08 -1.19
N ALA A 941 -27.33 8.88 -0.48
CA ALA A 941 -27.35 10.34 -0.59
C ALA A 941 -26.97 10.84 -2.00
N HIS A 942 -26.14 10.10 -2.74
CA HIS A 942 -25.85 10.38 -4.14
C HIS A 942 -27.09 10.39 -5.05
N GLN A 943 -28.19 9.75 -4.64
CA GLN A 943 -29.45 9.81 -5.39
C GLN A 943 -30.00 11.25 -5.47
N TRP A 944 -29.61 12.13 -4.54
CA TRP A 944 -29.80 13.58 -4.61
C TRP A 944 -28.55 14.27 -5.16
N TRP A 945 -27.41 14.01 -4.53
CA TRP A 945 -26.12 14.65 -4.79
C TRP A 945 -25.33 13.90 -5.88
N ALA A 946 -25.82 14.02 -7.11
CA ALA A 946 -25.28 13.61 -8.41
C ALA A 946 -26.49 13.34 -9.31
N HIS A 947 -27.45 12.52 -8.84
CA HIS A 947 -28.57 12.06 -9.67
C HIS A 947 -29.79 13.01 -9.68
N GLN A 948 -29.85 14.02 -8.81
CA GLN A 948 -30.75 15.18 -8.99
C GLN A 948 -29.94 16.44 -9.29
N VAL A 949 -28.88 16.69 -8.51
CA VAL A 949 -27.99 17.84 -8.64
C VAL A 949 -26.64 17.36 -9.17
N ILE A 950 -26.25 17.82 -10.35
CA ILE A 950 -24.95 17.52 -10.95
C ILE A 950 -24.22 18.79 -11.36
N GLY A 951 -22.93 18.84 -11.06
CA GLY A 951 -22.07 19.97 -11.44
C GLY A 951 -21.53 19.87 -12.86
N ALA A 952 -21.27 21.04 -13.46
CA ALA A 952 -20.50 21.15 -14.71
C ALA A 952 -19.09 20.52 -14.59
N ASP A 953 -18.44 20.14 -15.69
CA ASP A 953 -17.05 19.61 -15.70
C ASP A 953 -15.98 20.71 -15.46
N VAL A 954 -16.10 21.38 -14.32
CA VAL A 954 -15.24 22.49 -13.87
C VAL A 954 -14.67 22.20 -12.48
N LEU A 955 -13.71 23.01 -12.02
CA LEU A 955 -13.22 22.94 -10.64
C LEU A 955 -14.37 23.08 -9.65
N GLY A 956 -14.36 22.26 -8.59
CA GLY A 956 -15.39 22.27 -7.55
C GLY A 956 -16.59 21.35 -7.80
N ALA A 957 -16.73 20.78 -9.00
CA ALA A 957 -17.89 19.95 -9.35
C ALA A 957 -18.16 18.80 -8.36
N THR A 958 -17.11 18.13 -7.90
CA THR A 958 -17.22 16.99 -6.97
C THR A 958 -17.47 17.40 -5.52
N MET A 959 -17.39 18.69 -5.17
CA MET A 959 -17.89 19.19 -3.89
C MET A 959 -19.41 18.99 -3.80
N LEU A 960 -20.11 19.25 -4.91
CA LEU A 960 -21.57 19.18 -5.00
C LEU A 960 -22.10 17.75 -4.80
N SER A 961 -21.34 16.74 -5.19
CA SER A 961 -21.73 15.33 -5.11
C SER A 961 -21.13 14.60 -3.91
N GLU A 962 -19.80 14.61 -3.77
CA GLU A 962 -19.08 13.77 -2.80
C GLU A 962 -19.08 14.41 -1.41
N SER A 963 -18.78 15.71 -1.32
CA SER A 963 -18.73 16.39 -0.01
C SER A 963 -20.10 16.49 0.64
N LEU A 964 -21.17 16.66 -0.16
CA LEU A 964 -22.53 16.66 0.37
C LEU A 964 -23.04 15.27 0.73
N SER A 965 -22.64 14.22 0.00
CA SER A 965 -22.97 12.85 0.39
C SER A 965 -22.28 12.47 1.71
N GLU A 966 -21.03 12.91 1.92
CA GLU A 966 -20.35 12.79 3.22
C GLU A 966 -21.04 13.60 4.33
N TYR A 967 -21.42 14.85 4.04
CA TYR A 967 -22.15 15.68 4.99
C TYR A 967 -23.44 15.00 5.48
N VAL A 968 -24.22 14.43 4.55
CA VAL A 968 -25.43 13.67 4.90
C VAL A 968 -25.10 12.46 5.77
N ALA A 969 -24.09 11.66 5.40
CA ALA A 969 -23.66 10.51 6.19
C ALA A 969 -23.28 10.92 7.62
N LEU A 970 -22.56 12.03 7.78
CA LEU A 970 -22.17 12.58 9.07
C LEU A 970 -23.34 13.02 9.92
N LYS A 971 -24.28 13.78 9.36
CA LYS A 971 -25.44 14.26 10.12
C LYS A 971 -26.34 13.11 10.53
N VAL A 972 -26.55 12.13 9.66
CA VAL A 972 -27.32 10.93 10.02
C VAL A 972 -26.63 10.13 11.14
N LEU A 973 -25.30 9.99 11.09
CA LEU A 973 -24.53 9.37 12.19
C LEU A 973 -24.63 10.17 13.49
N GLU A 974 -24.56 11.50 13.43
CA GLU A 974 -24.73 12.38 14.58
C GLU A 974 -26.12 12.21 15.20
N HIS A 975 -27.19 12.18 14.41
CA HIS A 975 -28.56 11.95 14.88
C HIS A 975 -28.74 10.58 15.53
N GLN A 976 -28.02 9.56 15.07
CA GLN A 976 -28.12 8.20 15.60
C GLN A 976 -27.25 7.96 16.85
N HIS A 977 -26.07 8.57 16.92
CA HIS A 977 -25.07 8.25 17.94
C HIS A 977 -24.68 9.42 18.85
N GLY A 978 -25.19 10.62 18.59
CA GLY A 978 -24.85 11.84 19.31
C GLY A 978 -23.55 12.50 18.86
N LYS A 979 -23.36 13.74 19.31
CA LYS A 979 -22.23 14.61 18.94
C LYS A 979 -20.87 14.11 19.47
N GLU A 980 -20.86 13.42 20.60
CA GLU A 980 -19.63 12.94 21.23
C GLU A 980 -18.82 12.02 20.31
N LYS A 981 -19.50 11.13 19.57
CA LYS A 981 -18.83 10.23 18.62
C LYS A 981 -18.25 10.95 17.40
N MET A 982 -18.75 12.15 17.06
CA MET A 982 -18.27 12.91 15.90
C MET A 982 -16.85 13.42 16.07
N ARG A 983 -16.37 13.62 17.30
CA ARG A 983 -14.98 14.01 17.56
C ARG A 983 -14.00 13.06 16.88
N LYS A 984 -14.24 11.75 17.00
CA LYS A 984 -13.35 10.73 16.44
C LYS A 984 -13.39 10.74 14.91
N PHE A 985 -14.58 10.80 14.33
CA PHE A 985 -14.72 10.86 12.88
C PHE A 985 -14.01 12.08 12.30
N LEU A 986 -14.22 13.26 12.90
CA LEU A 986 -13.58 14.50 12.44
C LEU A 986 -12.06 14.44 12.62
N LYS A 987 -11.55 13.83 13.70
CA LYS A 987 -10.12 13.60 13.88
C LYS A 987 -9.54 12.68 12.79
N ASP A 988 -10.22 11.58 12.49
CA ASP A 988 -9.80 10.63 11.45
C ASP A 988 -9.85 11.28 10.06
N ALA A 989 -10.88 12.09 9.78
CA ALA A 989 -10.97 12.90 8.56
C ALA A 989 -9.83 13.93 8.47
N LEU A 990 -9.54 14.64 9.56
CA LEU A 990 -8.45 15.62 9.65
C LEU A 990 -7.09 14.98 9.39
N ASP A 991 -6.76 13.90 10.10
CA ASP A 991 -5.51 13.18 9.88
C ASP A 991 -5.44 12.60 8.46
N GLY A 992 -6.56 12.08 7.93
CA GLY A 992 -6.65 11.60 6.56
C GLY A 992 -6.37 12.70 5.53
N TYR A 993 -6.93 13.90 5.71
CA TYR A 993 -6.67 15.07 4.86
C TYR A 993 -5.19 15.48 4.92
N LEU A 994 -4.62 15.56 6.13
CA LEU A 994 -3.23 15.98 6.34
C LEU A 994 -2.20 14.95 5.88
N LEU A 995 -2.50 13.65 5.93
CA LEU A 995 -1.64 12.60 5.41
C LEU A 995 -1.68 12.53 3.88
N GLN A 996 -2.86 12.67 3.27
CA GLN A 996 -2.98 12.53 1.81
C GLN A 996 -2.43 13.75 1.06
N ARG A 997 -2.53 14.97 1.61
CA ARG A 997 -1.89 16.16 1.01
C ARG A 997 -0.37 16.05 0.91
N THR A 998 0.27 15.27 1.78
CA THR A 998 1.72 14.95 1.74
C THR A 998 2.09 14.20 0.46
N LEU A 999 1.12 13.56 -0.19
CA LEU A 999 1.27 12.79 -1.43
C LEU A 999 0.77 13.55 -2.67
N GLU A 1000 0.26 14.78 -2.55
CA GLU A 1000 -0.15 15.61 -3.68
C GLU A 1000 1.04 15.88 -4.59
N THR A 1001 0.93 15.66 -5.90
CA THR A 1001 2.06 15.83 -6.82
C THR A 1001 1.83 16.89 -7.89
N LYS A 1002 0.61 17.37 -8.09
CA LYS A 1002 0.30 18.36 -9.11
C LYS A 1002 0.05 19.73 -8.50
N ARG A 1003 -1.04 19.87 -7.74
CA ARG A 1003 -1.44 21.11 -7.07
C ARG A 1003 -2.55 20.83 -6.07
N GLU A 1004 -2.58 21.54 -4.96
CA GLU A 1004 -3.71 21.54 -4.03
C GLU A 1004 -4.65 22.71 -4.33
N LYS A 1005 -5.96 22.47 -4.41
CA LYS A 1005 -6.97 23.53 -4.54
C LYS A 1005 -7.87 23.63 -3.30
N PRO A 1006 -8.47 24.80 -3.03
CA PRO A 1006 -9.54 24.95 -2.03
C PRO A 1006 -10.75 24.05 -2.34
N LEU A 1007 -11.63 23.84 -1.35
CA LEU A 1007 -12.79 22.93 -1.51
C LEU A 1007 -13.73 23.38 -2.64
N MET A 1008 -14.00 24.70 -2.72
CA MET A 1008 -14.84 25.28 -3.77
C MET A 1008 -14.27 25.09 -5.18
N TYR A 1009 -12.95 24.88 -5.28
CA TYR A 1009 -12.24 24.70 -6.53
C TYR A 1009 -11.61 23.31 -6.62
N ASN A 1010 -12.20 22.31 -5.95
CA ASN A 1010 -11.62 20.98 -5.91
C ASN A 1010 -11.40 20.41 -7.32
N ASP A 1011 -10.18 19.96 -7.58
CA ASP A 1011 -9.75 19.46 -8.89
C ASP A 1011 -9.99 17.94 -9.06
N GLY A 1012 -10.96 17.39 -8.32
CA GLY A 1012 -11.23 15.94 -8.26
C GLY A 1012 -10.32 15.20 -7.29
N GLN A 1013 -9.69 15.91 -6.36
CA GLN A 1013 -8.80 15.35 -5.34
C GLN A 1013 -9.65 14.68 -4.25
N GLY A 1014 -9.41 13.38 -4.01
CA GLY A 1014 -10.19 12.58 -3.06
C GLY A 1014 -10.12 13.13 -1.62
N TYR A 1015 -8.91 13.47 -1.16
CA TYR A 1015 -8.70 14.00 0.19
C TYR A 1015 -9.39 15.35 0.44
N ILE A 1016 -9.67 16.11 -0.61
CA ILE A 1016 -10.41 17.37 -0.50
C ILE A 1016 -11.92 17.11 -0.48
N ARG A 1017 -12.45 16.33 -1.41
CA ARG A 1017 -13.92 16.13 -1.50
C ARG A 1017 -14.50 15.25 -0.39
N TYR A 1018 -13.73 14.28 0.12
CA TYR A 1018 -14.19 13.42 1.22
C TYR A 1018 -13.77 13.99 2.57
N GLN A 1019 -12.48 14.00 2.89
CA GLN A 1019 -11.99 14.37 4.21
C GLN A 1019 -12.15 15.87 4.52
N LYS A 1020 -11.65 16.78 3.67
CA LYS A 1020 -11.87 18.23 3.87
C LYS A 1020 -13.35 18.60 3.74
N GLY A 1021 -14.06 18.03 2.77
CA GLY A 1021 -15.50 18.22 2.58
C GLY A 1021 -16.31 17.90 3.85
N SER A 1022 -16.02 16.75 4.46
CA SER A 1022 -16.58 16.34 5.75
C SER A 1022 -16.38 17.38 6.84
N LEU A 1023 -15.13 17.82 7.05
CA LEU A 1023 -14.78 18.81 8.07
C LEU A 1023 -15.50 20.15 7.83
N VAL A 1024 -15.46 20.63 6.59
CA VAL A 1024 -16.00 21.94 6.22
C VAL A 1024 -17.52 21.98 6.36
N PHE A 1025 -18.25 21.03 5.78
CA PHE A 1025 -19.71 21.04 5.86
C PHE A 1025 -20.23 20.73 7.26
N TYR A 1026 -19.56 19.84 8.00
CA TYR A 1026 -19.89 19.60 9.41
C TYR A 1026 -19.69 20.85 10.26
N ALA A 1027 -18.52 21.48 10.18
CA ALA A 1027 -18.22 22.71 10.90
C ALA A 1027 -19.19 23.83 10.51
N LEU A 1028 -19.44 24.04 9.21
CA LEU A 1028 -20.41 25.03 8.74
C LEU A 1028 -21.80 24.80 9.35
N SER A 1029 -22.28 23.55 9.38
CA SER A 1029 -23.59 23.22 9.98
C SER A 1029 -23.67 23.55 11.48
N ASP A 1030 -22.54 23.48 12.18
CA ASP A 1030 -22.44 23.85 13.60
C ASP A 1030 -22.34 25.37 13.81
N TYR A 1031 -21.72 26.10 12.87
CA TYR A 1031 -21.56 27.56 12.95
C TYR A 1031 -22.84 28.33 12.64
N ILE A 1032 -23.56 27.95 11.58
CA ILE A 1032 -24.78 28.66 11.13
C ILE A 1032 -26.07 27.94 11.52
N GLY A 1033 -25.98 26.68 11.95
CA GLY A 1033 -27.10 25.80 12.29
C GLY A 1033 -27.51 24.88 11.13
N GLU A 1034 -27.77 23.61 11.46
CA GLU A 1034 -28.14 22.57 10.49
C GLU A 1034 -29.40 22.93 9.70
N GLU A 1035 -30.44 23.44 10.36
CA GLU A 1035 -31.69 23.83 9.67
C GLU A 1035 -31.48 24.96 8.67
N LYS A 1036 -30.63 25.95 8.98
CA LYS A 1036 -30.34 27.07 8.08
C LYS A 1036 -29.53 26.60 6.87
N LEU A 1037 -28.51 25.77 7.11
CA LEU A 1037 -27.71 25.19 6.03
C LEU A 1037 -28.57 24.30 5.13
N ASN A 1038 -29.31 23.35 5.70
CA ASN A 1038 -30.21 22.48 4.95
C ASN A 1038 -31.28 23.28 4.21
N GLY A 1039 -31.81 24.36 4.81
CA GLY A 1039 -32.75 25.26 4.16
C GLY A 1039 -32.16 25.96 2.93
N ALA A 1040 -30.89 26.41 2.98
CA ALA A 1040 -30.20 26.97 1.83
C ALA A 1040 -29.96 25.91 0.73
N LEU A 1041 -29.47 24.73 1.13
CA LEU A 1041 -29.25 23.60 0.22
C LEU A 1041 -30.56 23.13 -0.44
N LYS A 1042 -31.69 23.16 0.29
CA LYS A 1042 -33.01 22.88 -0.24
C LYS A 1042 -33.41 23.85 -1.35
N ARG A 1043 -33.28 25.16 -1.10
CA ARG A 1043 -33.57 26.19 -2.13
C ARG A 1043 -32.70 25.99 -3.36
N TYR A 1044 -31.43 25.65 -3.16
CA TYR A 1044 -30.50 25.34 -4.24
C TYR A 1044 -30.93 24.10 -5.03
N VAL A 1045 -31.26 22.98 -4.36
CA VAL A 1045 -31.77 21.75 -5.00
C VAL A 1045 -33.04 22.04 -5.80
N ASP A 1046 -33.99 22.78 -5.24
CA ASP A 1046 -35.24 23.14 -5.93
C ASP A 1046 -34.99 23.96 -7.21
N LYS A 1047 -33.91 24.73 -7.25
CA LYS A 1047 -33.51 25.53 -8.41
C LYS A 1047 -32.86 24.67 -9.51
N VAL A 1048 -32.04 23.68 -9.15
CA VAL A 1048 -31.11 23.00 -10.10
C VAL A 1048 -31.39 21.51 -10.32
N LYS A 1049 -32.35 20.90 -9.60
CA LYS A 1049 -32.67 19.48 -9.76
C LYS A 1049 -33.06 19.15 -11.21
N PHE A 1050 -32.44 18.14 -11.78
CA PHE A 1050 -32.61 17.68 -13.17
C PHE A 1050 -32.38 18.78 -14.22
N GLN A 1051 -31.58 19.79 -13.90
CA GLN A 1051 -31.20 20.86 -14.82
C GLN A 1051 -30.55 20.28 -16.09
N GLU A 1052 -30.94 20.81 -17.25
CA GLU A 1052 -30.21 20.64 -18.53
C GLU A 1052 -29.15 21.76 -18.68
N PRO A 1053 -28.18 21.64 -19.60
CA PRO A 1053 -27.13 22.65 -19.77
C PRO A 1053 -27.66 24.10 -19.92
N PRO A 1054 -26.97 25.12 -19.37
CA PRO A 1054 -25.72 25.03 -18.62
C PRO A 1054 -25.91 24.44 -17.22
N TYR A 1055 -24.98 23.60 -16.78
CA TYR A 1055 -25.03 22.97 -15.46
C TYR A 1055 -24.50 23.89 -14.36
N THR A 1056 -25.04 23.72 -13.15
CA THR A 1056 -24.66 24.47 -11.95
C THR A 1056 -23.19 24.26 -11.54
N THR A 1057 -22.68 25.16 -10.70
CA THR A 1057 -21.28 25.17 -10.23
C THR A 1057 -21.18 25.27 -8.71
N SER A 1058 -19.98 25.02 -8.18
CA SER A 1058 -19.68 25.22 -6.76
C SER A 1058 -19.84 26.67 -6.30
N LEU A 1059 -19.63 27.64 -7.20
CA LEU A 1059 -19.80 29.07 -6.89
C LEU A 1059 -21.25 29.36 -6.50
N GLU A 1060 -22.21 28.90 -7.32
CA GLU A 1060 -23.63 29.08 -7.08
C GLU A 1060 -24.05 28.49 -5.73
N MET A 1061 -23.66 27.24 -5.43
CA MET A 1061 -23.99 26.63 -4.13
C MET A 1061 -23.42 27.44 -2.96
N VAL A 1062 -22.16 27.89 -3.05
CA VAL A 1062 -21.51 28.65 -1.98
C VAL A 1062 -22.18 30.01 -1.80
N ASP A 1063 -22.69 30.64 -2.86
CA ASP A 1063 -23.46 31.88 -2.75
C ASP A 1063 -24.78 31.68 -2.00
N TYR A 1064 -25.51 30.59 -2.26
CA TYR A 1064 -26.72 30.23 -1.47
C TYR A 1064 -26.39 30.02 0.02
N ILE A 1065 -25.24 29.44 0.32
CA ILE A 1065 -24.75 29.29 1.69
C ILE A 1065 -24.39 30.65 2.28
N ARG A 1066 -23.74 31.52 1.50
CA ARG A 1066 -23.32 32.86 1.93
C ARG A 1066 -24.51 33.73 2.31
N GLU A 1067 -25.61 33.67 1.55
CA GLU A 1067 -26.85 34.41 1.83
C GLU A 1067 -27.42 34.14 3.23
N VAL A 1068 -27.27 32.92 3.73
CA VAL A 1068 -27.77 32.52 5.06
C VAL A 1068 -26.71 32.61 6.16
N THR A 1069 -25.47 32.93 5.79
CA THR A 1069 -24.35 33.08 6.71
C THR A 1069 -24.31 34.50 7.26
N PRO A 1070 -24.40 34.71 8.59
CA PRO A 1070 -24.32 36.06 9.18
C PRO A 1070 -23.01 36.78 8.81
N ASP A 1071 -23.06 38.11 8.69
CA ASP A 1071 -21.87 38.93 8.37
C ASP A 1071 -20.68 38.66 9.29
N SER A 1072 -20.95 38.43 10.59
CA SER A 1072 -19.92 38.09 11.59
C SER A 1072 -19.19 36.77 11.31
N LEU A 1073 -19.76 35.89 10.50
CA LEU A 1073 -19.24 34.56 10.14
C LEU A 1073 -18.85 34.44 8.66
N ASN A 1074 -18.99 35.49 7.85
CA ASN A 1074 -18.67 35.42 6.41
C ASN A 1074 -17.20 35.04 6.14
N TYR A 1075 -16.29 35.32 7.08
CA TYR A 1075 -14.89 34.87 7.01
C TYR A 1075 -14.76 33.34 6.93
N VAL A 1076 -15.71 32.58 7.51
CA VAL A 1076 -15.73 31.11 7.48
C VAL A 1076 -15.84 30.60 6.05
N ILE A 1077 -16.62 31.29 5.20
CA ILE A 1077 -16.75 30.92 3.78
C ILE A 1077 -15.40 31.07 3.07
N LYS A 1078 -14.70 32.19 3.28
CA LYS A 1078 -13.35 32.41 2.74
C LYS A 1078 -12.37 31.33 3.21
N ASP A 1079 -12.35 31.04 4.50
CA ASP A 1079 -11.37 30.13 5.09
C ASP A 1079 -11.63 28.66 4.74
N MET A 1080 -12.90 28.23 4.69
CA MET A 1080 -13.26 26.84 4.47
C MET A 1080 -13.41 26.46 2.97
N PHE A 1081 -13.95 27.36 2.15
CA PHE A 1081 -14.30 27.08 0.75
C PHE A 1081 -13.31 27.67 -0.25
N GLU A 1082 -12.94 28.93 -0.08
CA GLU A 1082 -12.20 29.71 -1.09
C GLU A 1082 -10.68 29.58 -0.96
N THR A 1083 -10.17 29.16 0.21
CA THR A 1083 -8.73 29.12 0.49
C THR A 1083 -8.26 27.78 1.08
N ILE A 1084 -6.95 27.58 1.11
CA ILE A 1084 -6.30 26.47 1.80
C ILE A 1084 -5.84 26.99 3.17
N THR A 1085 -6.80 27.15 4.09
CA THR A 1085 -6.54 27.66 5.43
C THR A 1085 -6.31 26.52 6.42
N LEU A 1086 -5.27 26.67 7.23
CA LEU A 1086 -4.88 25.73 8.28
C LEU A 1086 -4.66 26.46 9.60
N TYR A 1087 -4.86 25.71 10.68
CA TYR A 1087 -4.72 26.18 12.05
C TYR A 1087 -3.59 25.44 12.79
N LYS A 1088 -3.11 26.09 13.85
CA LYS A 1088 -2.34 25.51 14.94
C LYS A 1088 -2.86 26.13 16.24
N ASN A 1089 -3.80 25.43 16.84
CA ASN A 1089 -4.42 25.76 18.11
C ASN A 1089 -3.72 24.93 19.18
N ARG A 1090 -3.45 25.52 20.34
CA ARG A 1090 -2.78 24.80 21.42
C ARG A 1090 -3.12 25.37 22.78
N VAL A 1091 -3.45 24.50 23.74
CA VAL A 1091 -3.51 24.90 25.16
C VAL A 1091 -2.09 25.02 25.71
N LEU A 1092 -1.75 26.21 26.23
CA LEU A 1092 -0.45 26.50 26.81
C LEU A 1092 -0.40 26.15 28.29
N ASP A 1093 -1.38 26.62 29.06
CA ASP A 1093 -1.45 26.38 30.50
C ASP A 1093 -2.88 26.47 31.03
N THR A 1094 -3.12 25.88 32.21
CA THR A 1094 -4.43 25.94 32.85
C THR A 1094 -4.31 25.92 34.37
N GLU A 1095 -5.04 26.81 35.04
CA GLU A 1095 -5.10 26.91 36.49
C GLU A 1095 -6.56 26.74 36.95
N ILE A 1096 -6.76 25.96 38.04
CA ILE A 1096 -8.08 25.74 38.64
C ILE A 1096 -8.05 26.31 40.05
N THR A 1097 -9.04 27.15 40.36
CA THR A 1097 -9.26 27.68 41.71
C THR A 1097 -10.66 27.31 42.18
N GLU A 1098 -10.77 26.61 43.31
CA GLU A 1098 -12.05 26.37 43.98
C GLU A 1098 -12.52 27.66 44.66
N LEU A 1099 -13.75 28.08 44.40
CA LEU A 1099 -14.34 29.30 44.95
C LEU A 1099 -15.15 28.97 46.22
N ASP A 1100 -15.30 29.94 47.12
CA ASP A 1100 -16.02 29.79 48.40
C ASP A 1100 -17.48 29.31 48.27
N ASN A 1101 -18.07 29.42 47.07
CA ASN A 1101 -19.43 28.98 46.75
C ASN A 1101 -19.51 27.55 46.20
N GLY A 1102 -18.41 26.78 46.22
CA GLY A 1102 -18.34 25.40 45.72
C GLY A 1102 -18.22 25.26 44.20
N ARG A 1103 -18.10 26.37 43.46
CA ARG A 1103 -17.82 26.37 42.01
C ARG A 1103 -16.33 26.47 41.73
N PHE A 1104 -15.93 26.16 40.51
CA PHE A 1104 -14.52 26.16 40.09
C PHE A 1104 -14.27 27.25 39.04
N GLN A 1105 -13.31 28.13 39.31
CA GLN A 1105 -12.75 29.03 38.31
C GLN A 1105 -11.66 28.30 37.52
N VAL A 1106 -11.70 28.40 36.20
CA VAL A 1106 -10.76 27.78 35.27
C VAL A 1106 -10.15 28.86 34.39
N ASP A 1107 -8.86 29.10 34.58
CA ASP A 1107 -8.07 30.05 33.80
C ASP A 1107 -7.31 29.30 32.71
N ILE A 1108 -7.64 29.55 31.44
CA ILE A 1108 -7.08 28.83 30.29
C ILE A 1108 -6.21 29.80 29.48
N GLU A 1109 -4.94 29.47 29.33
CA GLU A 1109 -4.01 30.15 28.43
C GLU A 1109 -3.79 29.31 27.18
N PHE A 1110 -3.96 29.90 26.00
CA PHE A 1110 -3.89 29.17 24.73
C PHE A 1110 -3.41 30.04 23.56
N GLU A 1111 -2.82 29.36 22.57
CA GLU A 1111 -2.37 29.96 21.31
C GLU A 1111 -3.28 29.54 20.16
N VAL A 1112 -3.54 30.48 19.25
CA VAL A 1112 -4.24 30.26 17.98
C VAL A 1112 -3.40 30.87 16.87
N VAL A 1113 -3.03 30.06 15.89
CA VAL A 1113 -2.31 30.51 14.70
C VAL A 1113 -3.06 30.03 13.48
N LYS A 1114 -3.34 30.96 12.56
CA LYS A 1114 -3.93 30.68 11.26
C LYS A 1114 -2.93 30.99 10.16
N TYR A 1115 -2.81 30.11 9.18
CA TYR A 1115 -1.98 30.35 8.01
C TYR A 1115 -2.58 29.72 6.77
N ARG A 1116 -2.10 30.13 5.60
CA ARG A 1116 -2.57 29.61 4.32
C ARG A 1116 -1.44 29.00 3.52
N ASN A 1117 -1.80 28.05 2.68
CA ASN A 1117 -0.89 27.46 1.71
C ASN A 1117 -1.26 27.92 0.29
N ASP A 1118 -0.25 28.13 -0.55
CA ASP A 1118 -0.47 28.18 -1.99
C ASP A 1118 -0.71 26.76 -2.55
N GLU A 1119 -0.96 26.67 -3.86
CA GLU A 1119 -1.25 25.39 -4.52
C GLU A 1119 -0.08 24.39 -4.52
N LYS A 1120 1.15 24.84 -4.20
CA LYS A 1120 2.35 24.00 -4.06
C LYS A 1120 2.65 23.66 -2.60
N GLY A 1121 1.83 24.13 -1.67
CA GLY A 1121 1.98 23.91 -0.24
C GLY A 1121 2.89 24.92 0.48
N LYS A 1122 3.29 26.01 -0.18
CA LYS A 1122 4.11 27.05 0.45
C LYS A 1122 3.26 27.88 1.40
N ARG A 1123 3.72 27.99 2.65
CA ARG A 1123 3.02 28.75 3.71
C ARG A 1123 3.16 30.26 3.52
N PHE A 1124 2.08 30.99 3.75
CA PHE A 1124 2.06 32.44 3.90
C PHE A 1124 1.14 32.87 5.05
N TYR A 1125 1.42 34.05 5.62
CA TYR A 1125 0.79 34.57 6.85
C TYR A 1125 0.14 35.95 6.63
N GLY A 1126 -0.16 36.29 5.38
CA GLY A 1126 -0.77 37.55 5.00
C GLY A 1126 -1.30 37.54 3.57
N ASP A 1127 -2.48 38.09 3.34
CA ASP A 1127 -3.04 38.33 2.01
C ASP A 1127 -2.45 39.60 1.37
N GLN A 1128 -2.07 40.57 2.21
CA GLN A 1128 -1.49 41.86 1.83
C GLN A 1128 -0.24 42.17 2.64
N VAL A 1129 0.60 43.09 2.15
CA VAL A 1129 1.76 43.53 2.91
C VAL A 1129 1.27 44.29 4.15
N GLY A 1130 1.56 43.76 5.35
CA GLY A 1130 1.26 44.40 6.64
C GLY A 1130 0.09 43.83 7.43
N ASP A 1131 -0.63 42.82 6.91
CA ASP A 1131 -1.77 42.18 7.60
C ASP A 1131 -1.38 40.96 8.46
N THR A 1132 -0.08 40.68 8.57
CA THR A 1132 0.47 39.54 9.31
C THR A 1132 0.52 39.86 10.81
N LEU A 1133 -0.23 39.11 11.60
CA LEU A 1133 -0.10 39.13 13.05
C LEU A 1133 1.23 38.51 13.47
N THR A 1134 1.94 39.19 14.36
CA THR A 1134 3.25 38.77 14.85
C THR A 1134 3.23 38.73 16.37
N TYR A 1135 3.62 37.59 16.94
CA TYR A 1135 3.79 37.44 18.38
C TYR A 1135 5.22 36.98 18.68
N LYS A 1136 5.92 37.72 19.54
CA LYS A 1136 7.29 37.40 19.95
C LYS A 1136 7.51 37.87 21.39
N THR A 1137 7.96 36.96 22.24
CA THR A 1137 8.43 37.29 23.60
C THR A 1137 9.96 37.34 23.63
N ASP A 1138 10.54 37.89 24.69
CA ASP A 1138 11.99 37.99 24.87
C ASP A 1138 12.70 36.61 24.88
N LYS A 1139 11.96 35.56 25.25
CA LYS A 1139 12.46 34.17 25.27
C LYS A 1139 12.44 33.51 23.88
N MET A 1140 11.76 34.10 22.89
CA MET A 1140 11.57 33.49 21.57
C MET A 1140 12.65 33.90 20.57
N LYS A 1141 13.36 32.90 20.02
CA LYS A 1141 14.35 33.11 18.95
C LYS A 1141 13.73 33.57 17.63
N LYS A 1142 12.48 33.17 17.35
CA LYS A 1142 11.73 33.54 16.13
C LYS A 1142 10.31 33.94 16.51
N PRO A 1143 9.73 34.96 15.84
CA PRO A 1143 8.32 35.30 16.03
C PRO A 1143 7.41 34.17 15.54
N ILE A 1144 6.24 34.05 16.15
CA ILE A 1144 5.09 33.33 15.60
C ILE A 1144 4.33 34.30 14.70
N LEU A 1145 3.97 33.82 13.51
CA LEU A 1145 3.24 34.59 12.51
C LEU A 1145 1.87 33.94 12.28
N SER A 1146 0.86 34.76 12.07
CA SER A 1146 -0.50 34.34 11.73
C SER A 1146 -1.09 35.31 10.71
N VAL A 1147 -1.99 34.84 9.85
CA VAL A 1147 -2.94 35.75 9.18
C VAL A 1147 -3.82 36.41 10.25
N SER A 1148 -4.48 37.51 9.90
CA SER A 1148 -5.45 38.17 10.79
C SER A 1148 -6.46 37.16 11.37
N LEU A 1149 -6.67 37.24 12.68
CA LEU A 1149 -7.59 36.41 13.44
C LEU A 1149 -8.85 37.24 13.75
N ALA A 1150 -10.00 36.66 13.45
CA ALA A 1150 -11.32 37.16 13.82
C ALA A 1150 -12.27 35.98 14.03
N ASP A 1151 -11.72 34.89 14.55
CA ASP A 1151 -12.25 33.55 14.42
C ASP A 1151 -13.01 33.15 15.67
N TYR A 1152 -14.25 32.69 15.51
CA TYR A 1152 -15.04 32.10 16.57
C TYR A 1152 -14.61 30.64 16.76
N ILE A 1153 -13.90 30.34 17.86
CA ILE A 1153 -13.37 29.00 18.14
C ILE A 1153 -14.03 28.45 19.39
N ASP A 1154 -14.42 27.18 19.36
CA ASP A 1154 -15.00 26.51 20.54
C ASP A 1154 -13.94 26.37 21.64
N ILE A 1155 -14.26 26.87 22.84
CA ILE A 1155 -13.52 26.58 24.07
C ILE A 1155 -14.36 25.60 24.88
N GLY A 1156 -13.76 24.47 25.24
CA GLY A 1156 -14.40 23.38 25.95
C GLY A 1156 -13.81 23.12 27.33
N ILE A 1157 -14.65 22.83 28.31
CA ILE A 1157 -14.28 22.32 29.64
C ILE A 1157 -15.07 21.05 29.90
N PHE A 1158 -14.37 19.99 30.29
CA PHE A 1158 -14.90 18.65 30.43
C PHE A 1158 -14.59 18.07 31.81
N THR A 1159 -15.48 17.20 32.28
CA THR A 1159 -15.25 16.33 33.43
C THR A 1159 -15.54 14.87 33.07
N GLN A 1160 -15.42 13.96 34.05
CA GLN A 1160 -15.78 12.55 33.89
C GLN A 1160 -16.89 12.19 34.87
N GLU A 1161 -17.96 11.57 34.37
CA GLU A 1161 -19.02 10.98 35.17
C GLU A 1161 -19.05 9.46 34.99
N GLU A 1162 -19.48 8.73 36.02
CA GLU A 1162 -19.62 7.27 35.94
C GLU A 1162 -21.08 6.91 35.63
N VAL A 1163 -21.32 6.42 34.41
CA VAL A 1163 -22.65 6.00 33.94
C VAL A 1163 -22.60 4.50 33.68
N ASN A 1164 -23.39 3.73 34.42
CA ASN A 1164 -23.44 2.26 34.33
C ASN A 1164 -22.07 1.56 34.55
N GLY A 1165 -21.21 2.12 35.40
CA GLY A 1165 -19.87 1.60 35.67
C GLY A 1165 -18.81 1.97 34.61
N GLU A 1166 -19.17 2.79 33.62
CA GLU A 1166 -18.23 3.34 32.63
C GLU A 1166 -18.02 4.83 32.84
N LYS A 1167 -16.75 5.27 32.79
CA LYS A 1167 -16.41 6.70 32.81
C LYS A 1167 -16.74 7.33 31.46
N LYS A 1168 -17.76 8.19 31.44
CA LYS A 1168 -18.13 9.00 30.28
C LYS A 1168 -17.63 10.43 30.45
N GLU A 1169 -17.20 11.01 29.34
CA GLU A 1169 -16.85 12.42 29.29
C GLU A 1169 -18.15 13.25 29.37
N LYS A 1170 -18.17 14.24 30.25
CA LYS A 1170 -19.29 15.16 30.40
C LYS A 1170 -18.83 16.57 30.05
N GLU A 1171 -19.57 17.24 29.17
CA GLU A 1171 -19.35 18.64 28.82
C GLU A 1171 -19.87 19.55 29.93
N LEU A 1172 -18.97 20.32 30.55
CA LEU A 1172 -19.34 21.37 31.52
C LEU A 1172 -19.53 22.72 30.83
N TYR A 1173 -18.76 22.96 29.78
CA TYR A 1173 -18.82 24.19 29.00
C TYR A 1173 -18.34 23.91 27.57
N LEU A 1174 -19.11 24.32 26.56
CA LEU A 1174 -18.65 24.41 25.18
C LEU A 1174 -19.29 25.63 24.53
N LYS A 1175 -18.51 26.69 24.32
CA LYS A 1175 -18.98 27.90 23.63
C LYS A 1175 -17.92 28.46 22.70
N LYS A 1176 -18.37 29.09 21.62
CA LYS A 1176 -17.52 29.81 20.67
C LYS A 1176 -17.09 31.15 21.25
N HIS A 1177 -15.78 31.39 21.28
CA HIS A 1177 -15.17 32.67 21.66
C HIS A 1177 -14.52 33.31 20.44
N LYS A 1178 -14.67 34.63 20.28
CA LYS A 1178 -14.03 35.35 19.17
C LYS A 1178 -12.56 35.62 19.51
N ILE A 1179 -11.67 35.02 18.74
CA ILE A 1179 -10.22 35.12 18.90
C ILE A 1179 -9.66 36.11 17.88
N THR A 1180 -8.90 37.10 18.37
CA THR A 1180 -8.32 38.16 17.54
C THR A 1180 -6.80 38.30 17.68
N GLN A 1181 -6.20 37.58 18.61
CA GLN A 1181 -4.78 37.62 18.93
C GLN A 1181 -4.20 36.21 18.95
N ILE A 1182 -2.88 36.10 18.75
CA ILE A 1182 -2.19 34.79 18.73
C ILE A 1182 -2.22 34.15 20.12
N ASN A 1183 -1.89 34.89 21.17
CA ASN A 1183 -1.85 34.40 22.55
C ASN A 1183 -3.05 34.95 23.33
N ASN A 1184 -3.82 34.08 23.99
CA ASN A 1184 -5.08 34.42 24.62
C ASN A 1184 -5.17 33.85 26.05
N LYS A 1185 -5.92 34.54 26.91
CA LYS A 1185 -6.26 34.07 28.27
C LYS A 1185 -7.74 34.30 28.52
N ILE A 1186 -8.45 33.26 28.97
CA ILE A 1186 -9.88 33.32 29.27
C ILE A 1186 -10.14 32.67 30.63
N THR A 1187 -11.00 33.29 31.44
CA THR A 1187 -11.46 32.80 32.73
C THR A 1187 -12.92 32.34 32.63
N ILE A 1188 -13.21 31.11 33.06
CA ILE A 1188 -14.57 30.51 32.99
C ILE A 1188 -14.90 29.88 34.34
N ILE A 1189 -16.13 30.05 34.82
CA ILE A 1189 -16.63 29.45 36.06
C ILE A 1189 -17.54 28.27 35.71
N VAL A 1190 -17.29 27.10 36.31
CA VAL A 1190 -18.06 25.87 36.13
C VAL A 1190 -18.52 25.29 37.47
N ASP A 1191 -19.63 24.54 37.47
CA ASP A 1191 -20.27 24.03 38.69
C ASP A 1191 -19.64 22.74 39.23
N GLU A 1192 -18.90 22.01 38.39
CA GLU A 1192 -18.25 20.74 38.74
C GLU A 1192 -16.73 20.83 38.51
N LYS A 1193 -15.97 20.00 39.23
CA LYS A 1193 -14.51 19.99 39.09
C LYS A 1193 -14.12 19.55 37.67
N PRO A 1194 -13.38 20.39 36.91
CA PRO A 1194 -12.97 20.04 35.56
C PRO A 1194 -11.80 19.05 35.59
N THR A 1195 -11.72 18.19 34.58
CA THR A 1195 -10.60 17.25 34.38
C THR A 1195 -9.80 17.54 33.12
N GLU A 1196 -10.38 18.29 32.17
CA GLU A 1196 -9.76 18.57 30.89
C GLU A 1196 -10.32 19.87 30.30
N VAL A 1197 -9.48 20.62 29.60
CA VAL A 1197 -9.88 21.80 28.83
C VAL A 1197 -9.41 21.67 27.38
N GLY A 1198 -10.01 22.42 26.47
CA GLY A 1198 -9.52 22.46 25.09
C GLY A 1198 -9.96 23.68 24.28
N VAL A 1199 -9.19 23.94 23.23
CA VAL A 1199 -9.45 24.90 22.15
C VAL A 1199 -9.68 24.13 20.86
N ASP A 1200 -10.83 24.33 20.20
CA ASP A 1200 -11.35 23.44 19.16
C ASP A 1200 -11.30 21.94 19.57
N PRO A 1201 -11.94 21.57 20.70
CA PRO A 1201 -11.79 20.23 21.28
C PRO A 1201 -12.41 19.12 20.42
N TYR A 1202 -13.24 19.46 19.43
CA TYR A 1202 -13.88 18.51 18.50
C TYR A 1202 -13.17 18.40 17.14
N ASN A 1203 -12.06 19.13 16.93
CA ASN A 1203 -11.31 19.16 15.66
C ASN A 1203 -12.15 19.64 14.47
N LYS A 1204 -12.97 20.68 14.67
CA LYS A 1204 -13.79 21.27 13.61
C LYS A 1204 -12.95 22.10 12.65
N LEU A 1205 -11.83 22.65 13.12
CA LEU A 1205 -10.87 23.39 12.31
C LEU A 1205 -9.80 22.46 11.76
N ILE A 1206 -9.24 22.83 10.61
CA ILE A 1206 -8.16 22.06 9.97
C ILE A 1206 -6.84 22.35 10.70
N ASP A 1207 -6.66 21.72 11.84
CA ASP A 1207 -5.48 21.88 12.69
C ASP A 1207 -4.35 20.92 12.29
N THR A 1208 -3.16 21.45 12.00
CA THR A 1208 -2.00 20.60 11.66
C THR A 1208 -1.37 19.87 12.85
N LYS A 1209 -1.80 20.17 14.07
CA LYS A 1209 -1.34 19.54 15.30
C LYS A 1209 -2.46 19.44 16.34
N SER A 1210 -3.61 18.90 15.94
CA SER A 1210 -4.79 18.68 16.80
C SER A 1210 -4.54 17.97 18.15
N ASP A 1211 -3.42 17.27 18.31
CA ASP A 1211 -3.12 16.50 19.53
C ASP A 1211 -2.83 17.40 20.75
N ASP A 1212 -2.58 18.70 20.56
CA ASP A 1212 -2.40 19.69 21.65
C ASP A 1212 -3.55 20.70 21.78
N ASN A 1213 -4.68 20.44 21.10
CA ASN A 1213 -5.94 21.18 21.27
C ASN A 1213 -6.56 20.98 22.66
N ARG A 1214 -6.27 19.86 23.33
CA ARG A 1214 -6.80 19.52 24.65
C ARG A 1214 -5.68 19.28 25.65
N ARG A 1215 -5.93 19.61 26.92
CA ARG A 1215 -5.00 19.39 28.02
C ARG A 1215 -5.75 18.86 29.23
N LYS A 1216 -5.32 17.70 29.72
CA LYS A 1216 -5.75 17.15 31.01
C LYS A 1216 -5.13 17.96 32.15
N LEU A 1217 -5.91 18.15 33.21
CA LEU A 1217 -5.59 18.98 34.37
C LEU A 1217 -4.90 18.19 35.48
#